data_AF-A0A959KM04-F1
#
_entry.id   AF-A0A959KM04-F1
#
_cell.length_a   1.000
_cell.length_b   1.000
_cell.length_c   1.000
_cell.angle_alpha   90.00
_cell.angle_beta   90.00
_cell.angle_gamma   90.00
#
_symmetry.space_group_name_H-M   'P 1'
#
loop_
_entity.id
_entity.type
_entity.pdbx_description
1 polymer ?
#
loop_
_entity_poly.entity_id
_entity_poly.type
_entity_poly.pdbx_seq_one_letter_code
_entity_poly.pdbx_strand_id
1 'polypeptide(L)'
;MKKLPVLALLLLLSLSFFYSFQNSSQPPTMLEFNQDDYASEWKTIDSLEQAGLPRSALEKVEALYQKATSDHNPSQIIKTLLYRSKYQSQLEEEGLVYAIRQLEGDLPVLDFPARPILQSILAGLYERYLEENYWRIGDRTATVGFDNDDPTTWPVDRFLARSAQLFKASLDYPGLKEVSLTGFTAITTTKEAPMKLRPTLYDFLAHRAIDYFMNERSYLPDPANRFYLEQPEAFAPVKEFVQASFPTTDTASAKYRTLLLFQDLLRFRLSAKDADALLDADLKRLQFAYQNSVAGNKEEAYLDALNALRRDFADRPMMTQVLYQMAQYYLEKGQSEAGPHEFWIKSHELCEEALRLYPESLGAANCRSIKQSLESRELAVEIEQVNLPNKPILAVLNYRNQPEVYFKLLRMNEQRKEEFQELRYKDHQQALTYLNGIKPLRTWKTVPPQVGDFRSHSVEIGLDALPFGMYAVVVSDHSSYGEAGNSGYLFFHVSELGQWYRPQADAQQEFAVFDRGTGQPLAGVTGEVFVQTYNSVFRRYNWKKDGVHKSDERGFLRFQLREKERQFKLLLVNGADSLDLDQSYSNYYRQSTPRSTRITHFFLDRAIYRPGQTVYFKGIVLEKDPKGMPRILPDQKVTVTFKDVNYQEVAKQTLTTNRYGTIAGTFTAPSSGLLGQMHLVSDQGNQQKYFRVEEYKRPRFEVTFEPVQGSYRLGEEVTVTGAAKGYAGDNIDGAKVQYRIVREARFPWLPWWYWRRYPYPSSPSMEIARGVLETDANGGFSVTFTAHPDRSVSKDLLPEFNYTVFADITDVTGETHSDQTSLSAGYVALRAELKVPSELEVGQFNSIEIATTNLNGQFEPASGQLVLEQLKSPERPFLNRFWELPDQHLLSKEEFDKAFPHLAYADEDQQDNWPVARKVQALEFNTAEATVLQLDRVKLQPGAYRLTLETKDKFGTAVSKRQHIVLYDPDGATPPTNELVWTHWPQGPFEPGQAARIQLAAHHKDQVVLFEVERDQQIIRSDWMSLRKVRQIAHSFEEADRGNVHFYLSYAALNRSFLEANTMQVPWTNKELSIEYGTFRDKLQPGQEEEWVLKIKGPKGDQVAAEMVAGMYDASLDQFAANSWHFSVFPTDHYQRRKMQAIGYQAVNWQPLSWKREQWAPLVPQEYPELNWFGLNYYGGGYAFYANTKGLTLTAAAADAEAAPGERMAKAPMREEAAAAPPAPPPPPAPDSSEAEP
;
A
#
# COMPACT_ATOMS: atom_id res chain seq x y z
N MET A 1 84.63 -22.35 -39.94
CA MET A 1 84.92 -23.50 -40.84
C MET A 1 85.10 -24.76 -39.99
N LYS A 2 84.38 -25.85 -40.32
CA LYS A 2 84.60 -27.28 -39.95
C LYS A 2 84.44 -27.65 -38.45
N LYS A 3 83.39 -28.39 -38.07
CA LYS A 3 83.19 -29.87 -38.05
C LYS A 3 83.89 -30.63 -36.88
N LEU A 4 83.07 -31.03 -35.89
CA LEU A 4 82.89 -32.33 -35.16
C LEU A 4 84.09 -33.25 -34.77
N PRO A 5 83.98 -34.21 -33.80
CA PRO A 5 82.79 -34.97 -33.33
C PRO A 5 82.57 -35.02 -31.78
N VAL A 6 81.38 -35.30 -31.19
CA VAL A 6 80.46 -36.46 -31.22
C VAL A 6 81.06 -37.75 -30.63
N LEU A 7 80.97 -37.91 -29.30
CA LEU A 7 80.63 -39.14 -28.55
C LEU A 7 80.92 -38.98 -27.02
N ALA A 8 80.35 -37.98 -26.34
CA ALA A 8 80.48 -37.91 -24.87
C ALA A 8 79.37 -37.09 -24.18
N LEU A 9 78.72 -36.16 -24.89
CA LEU A 9 77.70 -35.29 -24.29
C LEU A 9 76.26 -35.80 -24.38
N LEU A 10 76.02 -36.98 -24.99
CA LEU A 10 74.69 -37.56 -25.16
C LEU A 10 74.33 -38.65 -24.13
N LEU A 11 75.21 -38.93 -23.16
CA LEU A 11 74.98 -39.96 -22.12
C LEU A 11 74.79 -39.40 -20.70
N LEU A 12 74.93 -38.07 -20.51
CA LEU A 12 74.69 -37.39 -19.24
C LEU A 12 73.46 -36.46 -19.25
N LEU A 13 72.77 -36.34 -20.38
CA LEU A 13 71.53 -35.55 -20.53
C LEU A 13 70.27 -36.40 -20.75
N SER A 14 70.40 -37.74 -20.74
CA SER A 14 69.29 -38.69 -20.89
C SER A 14 68.85 -39.36 -19.57
N LEU A 15 69.46 -38.99 -18.43
CA LEU A 15 69.10 -39.51 -17.09
C LEU A 15 68.36 -38.50 -16.19
N SER A 16 68.02 -37.32 -16.72
CA SER A 16 67.21 -36.31 -16.02
C SER A 16 65.76 -36.22 -16.54
N PHE A 17 65.40 -37.06 -17.52
CA PHE A 17 64.09 -37.01 -18.21
C PHE A 17 63.17 -38.20 -17.89
N PHE A 18 63.53 -39.06 -16.93
CA PHE A 18 62.72 -40.25 -16.55
C PHE A 18 62.47 -40.42 -15.04
N TYR A 19 62.68 -39.39 -14.21
CA TYR A 19 62.32 -39.38 -12.80
C TYR A 19 61.55 -38.11 -12.41
N SER A 20 60.46 -37.82 -13.12
CA SER A 20 59.47 -36.80 -12.67
C SER A 20 58.03 -37.10 -13.11
N PHE A 21 57.76 -38.29 -13.66
CA PHE A 21 56.42 -38.74 -14.01
C PHE A 21 56.12 -40.05 -13.29
N GLN A 22 55.97 -39.97 -11.98
CA GLN A 22 55.21 -40.90 -11.14
C GLN A 22 55.24 -40.34 -9.71
N ASN A 23 54.54 -39.24 -9.49
CA ASN A 23 53.86 -39.08 -8.21
C ASN A 23 52.39 -38.87 -8.52
N SER A 24 51.63 -39.83 -8.04
CA SER A 24 50.20 -39.96 -8.14
C SER A 24 49.50 -38.63 -7.89
N SER A 25 48.67 -38.26 -8.86
CA SER A 25 47.38 -37.65 -8.64
C SER A 25 46.63 -38.39 -7.51
N GLN A 26 46.87 -38.00 -6.26
CA GLN A 26 45.86 -38.12 -5.22
C GLN A 26 45.09 -36.80 -5.21
N PRO A 27 43.75 -36.81 -5.21
CA PRO A 27 42.99 -35.60 -4.88
C PRO A 27 43.49 -35.06 -3.54
N PRO A 28 43.48 -33.74 -3.30
CA PRO A 28 43.79 -33.21 -1.97
C PRO A 28 42.88 -33.94 -0.97
N THR A 29 43.50 -34.65 -0.04
CA THR A 29 42.78 -35.35 1.03
C THR A 29 42.10 -34.27 1.85
N MET A 30 40.78 -34.15 1.74
CA MET A 30 40.02 -33.14 2.47
C MET A 30 40.21 -33.34 3.98
N LEU A 31 40.36 -32.24 4.71
CA LEU A 31 40.43 -32.27 6.17
C LEU A 31 39.06 -32.69 6.71
N GLU A 32 38.97 -33.92 7.25
CA GLU A 32 37.80 -34.45 7.96
C GLU A 32 38.04 -34.45 9.48
N PHE A 33 37.05 -33.99 10.23
CA PHE A 33 37.09 -33.92 11.70
C PHE A 33 36.16 -34.99 12.29
N ASN A 34 36.61 -35.68 13.35
CA ASN A 34 35.84 -36.73 14.02
C ASN A 34 34.62 -36.12 14.75
N GLN A 35 33.41 -36.67 14.54
CA GLN A 35 32.15 -36.15 15.06
C GLN A 35 31.60 -36.89 16.29
N ASP A 36 32.08 -38.11 16.55
CA ASP A 36 31.43 -39.04 17.47
C ASP A 36 32.15 -39.15 18.83
N ASP A 37 31.90 -38.19 19.74
CA ASP A 37 32.12 -38.33 21.20
C ASP A 37 31.36 -37.31 22.10
N TYR A 38 30.14 -36.86 21.73
CA TYR A 38 29.43 -35.81 22.49
C TYR A 38 27.92 -36.03 22.69
N ALA A 39 27.36 -37.14 22.19
CA ALA A 39 25.91 -37.37 22.21
C ALA A 39 25.34 -37.50 23.64
N SER A 40 26.12 -38.05 24.57
CA SER A 40 25.68 -38.25 25.97
C SER A 40 25.58 -36.91 26.73
N GLU A 41 26.54 -36.02 26.47
CA GLU A 41 26.63 -34.69 27.04
C GLU A 41 25.51 -33.80 26.48
N TRP A 42 25.27 -33.83 25.16
CA TRP A 42 24.16 -33.12 24.55
C TRP A 42 22.79 -33.61 25.05
N LYS A 43 22.58 -34.92 25.20
CA LYS A 43 21.34 -35.46 25.78
C LYS A 43 21.10 -34.96 27.20
N THR A 44 22.17 -34.76 27.97
CA THR A 44 22.09 -34.20 29.33
C THR A 44 21.70 -32.72 29.30
N ILE A 45 22.32 -31.94 28.40
CA ILE A 45 22.01 -30.51 28.21
C ILE A 45 20.55 -30.33 27.73
N ASP A 46 20.11 -31.10 26.74
CA ASP A 46 18.75 -31.04 26.20
C ASP A 46 17.71 -31.44 27.27
N SER A 47 18.02 -32.42 28.13
CA SER A 47 17.14 -32.79 29.25
C SER A 47 17.00 -31.67 30.29
N LEU A 48 18.07 -30.91 30.55
CA LEU A 48 18.03 -29.77 31.47
C LEU A 48 17.26 -28.59 30.86
N GLU A 49 17.41 -28.38 29.55
CA GLU A 49 16.64 -27.38 28.81
C GLU A 49 15.13 -27.68 28.85
N GLN A 50 14.74 -28.93 28.57
CA GLN A 50 13.34 -29.37 28.63
C GLN A 50 12.74 -29.25 30.04
N ALA A 51 13.57 -29.35 31.08
CA ALA A 51 13.18 -29.14 32.47
C ALA A 51 13.11 -27.66 32.88
N GLY A 52 13.44 -26.71 31.99
CA GLY A 52 13.44 -25.27 32.28
C GLY A 52 14.58 -24.83 33.21
N LEU A 53 15.74 -25.50 33.16
CA LEU A 53 16.88 -25.23 34.04
C LEU A 53 18.09 -24.63 33.27
N PRO A 54 18.00 -23.39 32.75
CA PRO A 54 19.03 -22.80 31.88
C PRO A 54 20.39 -22.61 32.56
N ARG A 55 20.41 -22.32 33.88
CA ARG A 55 21.67 -22.18 34.64
C ARG A 55 22.42 -23.51 34.77
N SER A 56 21.72 -24.60 35.05
CA SER A 56 22.32 -25.94 35.12
C SER A 56 22.73 -26.44 33.73
N ALA A 57 21.95 -26.12 32.69
CA ALA A 57 22.32 -26.41 31.31
C ALA A 57 23.59 -25.65 30.89
N LEU A 58 23.71 -24.37 31.28
CA LEU A 58 24.90 -23.54 31.02
C LEU A 58 26.17 -24.11 31.64
N GLU A 59 26.13 -24.57 32.90
CA GLU A 59 27.29 -25.23 33.54
C GLU A 59 27.76 -26.46 32.77
N LYS A 60 26.82 -27.26 32.24
CA LYS A 60 27.15 -28.42 31.41
C LYS A 60 27.68 -28.03 30.03
N VAL A 61 27.16 -26.95 29.43
CA VAL A 61 27.67 -26.40 28.16
C VAL A 61 29.09 -25.89 28.32
N GLU A 62 29.43 -25.20 29.42
CA GLU A 62 30.81 -24.71 29.65
C GLU A 62 31.81 -25.87 29.82
N ALA A 63 31.42 -26.91 30.57
CA ALA A 63 32.25 -28.12 30.67
C ALA A 63 32.45 -28.79 29.30
N LEU A 64 31.40 -28.82 28.47
CA LEU A 64 31.46 -29.37 27.12
C LEU A 64 32.31 -28.51 26.17
N TYR A 65 32.27 -27.18 26.31
CA TYR A 65 33.12 -26.25 25.56
C TYR A 65 34.60 -26.52 25.85
N GLN A 66 34.99 -26.67 27.13
CA GLN A 66 36.37 -27.00 27.50
C GLN A 66 36.81 -28.36 26.93
N LYS A 67 35.93 -29.36 26.97
CA LYS A 67 36.18 -30.67 26.35
C LYS A 67 36.39 -30.53 24.83
N ALA A 68 35.47 -29.86 24.13
CA ALA A 68 35.53 -29.67 22.68
C ALA A 68 36.79 -28.88 22.24
N THR A 69 37.22 -27.89 23.02
CA THR A 69 38.49 -27.17 22.79
C THR A 69 39.70 -28.08 23.00
N SER A 70 39.73 -28.88 24.08
CA SER A 70 40.79 -29.88 24.31
C SER A 70 40.88 -30.91 23.18
N ASP A 71 39.73 -31.35 22.66
CA ASP A 71 39.64 -32.35 21.59
C ASP A 71 39.84 -31.76 20.19
N HIS A 72 40.03 -30.43 20.09
CA HIS A 72 40.23 -29.69 18.85
C HIS A 72 39.07 -29.91 17.85
N ASN A 73 37.82 -29.92 18.35
CA ASN A 73 36.63 -30.16 17.53
C ASN A 73 35.93 -28.84 17.16
N PRO A 74 36.20 -28.24 15.98
CA PRO A 74 35.69 -26.92 15.63
C PRO A 74 34.16 -26.88 15.53
N SER A 75 33.51 -27.98 15.12
CA SER A 75 32.05 -28.04 15.02
C SER A 75 31.37 -27.96 16.39
N GLN A 76 31.92 -28.67 17.39
CA GLN A 76 31.38 -28.69 18.75
C GLN A 76 31.74 -27.44 19.54
N ILE A 77 32.91 -26.85 19.28
CA ILE A 77 33.28 -25.52 19.81
C ILE A 77 32.23 -24.49 19.39
N ILE A 78 31.87 -24.40 18.10
CA ILE A 78 30.85 -23.43 17.64
C ILE A 78 29.47 -23.76 18.23
N LYS A 79 29.07 -25.03 18.27
CA LYS A 79 27.80 -25.45 18.85
C LYS A 79 27.67 -25.04 20.32
N THR A 80 28.71 -25.28 21.12
CA THR A 80 28.73 -24.92 22.54
C THR A 80 28.72 -23.41 22.74
N LEU A 81 29.41 -22.62 21.91
CA LEU A 81 29.35 -21.15 21.95
C LEU A 81 27.93 -20.60 21.68
N LEU A 82 27.19 -21.18 20.73
CA LEU A 82 25.80 -20.78 20.45
C LEU A 82 24.84 -21.14 21.60
N TYR A 83 24.97 -22.34 22.19
CA TYR A 83 24.19 -22.73 23.36
C TYR A 83 24.53 -21.89 24.59
N ARG A 84 25.81 -21.57 24.77
CA ARG A 84 26.27 -20.69 25.83
C ARG A 84 25.63 -19.30 25.71
N SER A 85 25.70 -18.73 24.51
CA SER A 85 25.06 -17.45 24.18
C SER A 85 23.55 -17.48 24.43
N LYS A 86 22.88 -18.59 24.07
CA LYS A 86 21.44 -18.78 24.26
C LYS A 86 21.03 -18.80 25.74
N TYR A 87 21.76 -19.55 26.57
CA TYR A 87 21.39 -19.65 27.99
C TYR A 87 21.77 -18.39 28.76
N GLN A 88 22.90 -17.76 28.42
CA GLN A 88 23.28 -16.50 29.04
C GLN A 88 22.35 -15.36 28.62
N SER A 89 21.89 -15.33 27.36
CA SER A 89 20.92 -14.32 26.93
C SER A 89 19.56 -14.43 27.64
N GLN A 90 19.18 -15.60 28.15
CA GLN A 90 17.97 -15.78 28.97
C GLN A 90 18.14 -15.29 30.41
N LEU A 91 19.37 -15.06 30.87
CA LEU A 91 19.70 -14.68 32.25
C LEU A 91 20.01 -13.19 32.42
N GLU A 92 20.13 -12.43 31.32
CA GLU A 92 20.56 -11.02 31.30
C GLU A 92 19.48 -10.09 30.71
N GLU A 93 19.37 -8.85 31.21
CA GLU A 93 18.35 -7.86 30.79
C GLU A 93 18.49 -7.41 29.31
N GLU A 94 19.68 -7.56 28.70
CA GLU A 94 19.97 -7.29 27.29
C GLU A 94 20.66 -8.48 26.58
N GLY A 95 20.05 -9.65 26.72
CA GLY A 95 20.67 -10.93 26.39
C GLY A 95 21.34 -11.06 25.01
N LEU A 96 20.81 -10.44 23.94
CA LEU A 96 21.43 -10.50 22.61
C LEU A 96 22.68 -9.62 22.49
N VAL A 97 22.68 -8.43 23.10
CA VAL A 97 23.86 -7.54 23.12
C VAL A 97 24.98 -8.23 23.90
N TYR A 98 24.63 -8.84 25.04
CA TYR A 98 25.55 -9.65 25.82
C TYR A 98 26.13 -10.81 25.00
N ALA A 99 25.28 -11.59 24.32
CA ALA A 99 25.72 -12.68 23.45
C ALA A 99 26.67 -12.21 22.35
N ILE A 100 26.39 -11.07 21.71
CA ILE A 100 27.28 -10.49 20.69
C ILE A 100 28.65 -10.15 21.28
N ARG A 101 28.70 -9.41 22.40
CA ARG A 101 29.95 -9.03 23.07
C ARG A 101 30.77 -10.24 23.50
N GLN A 102 30.10 -11.27 24.01
CA GLN A 102 30.74 -12.52 24.40
C GLN A 102 31.38 -13.21 23.20
N LEU A 103 30.63 -13.43 22.13
CA LEU A 103 31.13 -14.08 20.92
C LEU A 103 32.25 -13.25 20.26
N GLU A 104 32.21 -11.92 20.36
CA GLU A 104 33.34 -11.07 19.97
C GLU A 104 34.58 -11.29 20.85
N GLY A 105 34.41 -11.51 22.16
CA GLY A 105 35.49 -11.87 23.08
C GLY A 105 36.09 -13.25 22.81
N ASP A 106 35.30 -14.19 22.28
CA ASP A 106 35.78 -15.53 21.90
C ASP A 106 36.54 -15.53 20.58
N LEU A 107 36.26 -14.58 19.69
CA LEU A 107 36.80 -14.58 18.33
C LEU A 107 38.35 -14.59 18.25
N PRO A 108 39.12 -13.87 19.09
CA PRO A 108 40.57 -13.87 19.05
C PRO A 108 41.22 -15.19 19.49
N VAL A 109 40.54 -15.99 20.31
CA VAL A 109 41.06 -17.24 20.88
C VAL A 109 40.73 -18.48 20.06
N LEU A 110 39.89 -18.35 19.03
CA LEU A 110 39.57 -19.45 18.13
C LEU A 110 40.59 -19.58 16.99
N ASP A 111 40.92 -20.83 16.68
CA ASP A 111 41.75 -21.19 15.53
C ASP A 111 40.92 -21.57 14.30
N PHE A 112 41.59 -21.65 13.16
CA PHE A 112 41.01 -22.21 11.95
C PHE A 112 40.69 -23.72 12.15
N PRO A 113 39.52 -24.24 11.73
CA PRO A 113 38.46 -23.59 10.95
C PRO A 113 37.28 -23.00 11.76
N ALA A 114 37.32 -23.00 13.09
CA ALA A 114 36.21 -22.47 13.91
C ALA A 114 36.07 -20.93 13.78
N ARG A 115 37.19 -20.20 13.76
CA ARG A 115 37.22 -18.74 13.66
C ARG A 115 36.40 -18.14 12.50
N PRO A 116 36.58 -18.55 11.23
CA PRO A 116 35.78 -18.02 10.12
C PRO A 116 34.28 -18.29 10.26
N ILE A 117 33.89 -19.41 10.85
CA ILE A 117 32.49 -19.73 11.12
C ILE A 117 31.90 -18.73 12.11
N LEU A 118 32.61 -18.44 13.20
CA LEU A 118 32.14 -17.49 14.20
C LEU A 118 32.04 -16.06 13.63
N GLN A 119 32.94 -15.65 12.74
CA GLN A 119 32.82 -14.36 12.04
C GLN A 119 31.52 -14.26 11.23
N SER A 120 31.18 -15.31 10.49
CA SER A 120 29.92 -15.37 9.73
C SER A 120 28.67 -15.41 10.62
N ILE A 121 28.78 -15.97 11.83
CA ILE A 121 27.70 -15.95 12.84
C ILE A 121 27.51 -14.53 13.38
N LEU A 122 28.59 -13.89 13.83
CA LEU A 122 28.58 -12.52 14.34
C LEU A 122 28.01 -11.54 13.31
N ALA A 123 28.38 -11.69 12.03
CA ALA A 123 27.85 -10.87 10.95
C ALA A 123 26.30 -10.93 10.89
N GLY A 124 25.74 -12.14 10.89
CA GLY A 124 24.30 -12.35 10.89
C GLY A 124 23.59 -11.89 12.17
N LEU A 125 24.26 -11.93 13.33
CA LEU A 125 23.70 -11.39 14.58
C LEU A 125 23.61 -9.86 14.54
N TYR A 126 24.64 -9.18 14.00
CA TYR A 126 24.62 -7.73 13.83
C TYR A 126 23.54 -7.27 12.85
N GLU A 127 23.38 -7.97 11.73
CA GLU A 127 22.28 -7.73 10.79
C GLU A 127 20.93 -7.88 11.50
N ARG A 128 20.68 -9.04 12.14
CA ARG A 128 19.41 -9.30 12.83
C ARG A 128 19.09 -8.26 13.91
N TYR A 129 20.09 -7.83 14.67
CA TYR A 129 19.92 -6.77 15.66
C TYR A 129 19.44 -5.46 15.03
N LEU A 130 20.04 -5.06 13.89
CA LEU A 130 19.61 -3.88 13.14
C LEU A 130 18.17 -4.03 12.63
N GLU A 131 17.82 -5.18 12.05
CA GLU A 131 16.46 -5.41 11.52
C GLU A 131 15.38 -5.28 12.60
N GLU A 132 15.62 -5.88 13.76
CA GLU A 132 14.65 -5.92 14.86
C GLU A 132 14.53 -4.55 15.59
N ASN A 133 15.60 -3.74 15.58
CA ASN A 133 15.66 -2.46 16.28
C ASN A 133 15.65 -1.25 15.34
N TYR A 134 15.39 -1.42 14.03
CA TYR A 134 15.46 -0.33 13.06
C TYR A 134 14.58 0.85 13.44
N TRP A 135 13.39 0.62 14.00
CA TRP A 135 12.50 1.69 14.46
C TRP A 135 13.09 2.58 15.57
N ARG A 136 14.09 2.09 16.33
CA ARG A 136 14.85 2.87 17.34
C ARG A 136 16.14 3.45 16.77
N ILE A 137 16.71 2.79 15.77
CA ILE A 137 18.06 3.09 15.23
C ILE A 137 17.97 4.04 14.04
N GLY A 138 16.87 4.01 13.28
CA GLY A 138 16.72 4.70 11.99
C GLY A 138 16.90 6.22 12.06
N ASP A 139 16.54 6.85 13.18
CA ASP A 139 16.67 8.29 13.38
C ASP A 139 18.00 8.72 14.02
N ARG A 140 18.93 7.79 14.27
CA ARG A 140 20.21 8.10 14.91
C ARG A 140 21.19 8.71 13.92
N THR A 141 21.56 9.97 14.15
CA THR A 141 22.64 10.64 13.43
C THR A 141 24.01 10.21 13.97
N ALA A 142 25.00 10.03 13.11
CA ALA A 142 26.39 9.76 13.50
C ALA A 142 27.01 10.98 14.23
N THR A 143 26.78 11.12 15.53
CA THR A 143 27.39 12.16 16.35
C THR A 143 28.80 11.79 16.79
N VAL A 144 29.66 12.79 16.97
CA VAL A 144 31.06 12.60 17.40
C VAL A 144 31.09 12.25 18.89
N GLY A 145 31.25 10.96 19.24
CA GLY A 145 31.46 10.52 20.63
C GLY A 145 30.68 9.28 21.11
N PHE A 146 30.27 8.36 20.22
CA PHE A 146 29.64 7.10 20.65
C PHE A 146 30.67 6.06 21.12
N ASP A 147 30.26 5.19 22.06
CA ASP A 147 31.07 4.06 22.52
C ASP A 147 31.17 3.01 21.40
N ASN A 148 32.39 2.78 20.91
CA ASN A 148 32.62 1.82 19.82
C ASN A 148 32.38 0.38 20.26
N ASP A 149 32.36 0.10 21.56
CA ASP A 149 32.24 -1.25 22.12
C ASP A 149 30.78 -1.60 22.48
N ASP A 150 29.84 -0.66 22.31
CA ASP A 150 28.41 -0.87 22.59
C ASP A 150 27.51 -0.77 21.35
N PRO A 151 27.03 -1.90 20.79
CA PRO A 151 26.08 -1.91 19.67
C PRO A 151 24.79 -1.15 19.94
N THR A 152 24.36 -0.98 21.20
CA THR A 152 23.14 -0.23 21.53
C THR A 152 23.24 1.26 21.16
N THR A 153 24.45 1.78 20.94
CA THR A 153 24.72 3.19 20.59
C THR A 153 24.96 3.39 19.09
N TRP A 154 25.07 2.32 18.31
CA TRP A 154 25.51 2.41 16.92
C TRP A 154 24.42 3.00 15.99
N PRO A 155 24.82 3.82 15.00
CA PRO A 155 23.98 4.19 13.87
C PRO A 155 23.89 3.06 12.83
N VAL A 156 22.92 3.16 11.91
CA VAL A 156 22.62 2.15 10.87
C VAL A 156 23.85 1.78 10.02
N ASP A 157 24.60 2.77 9.56
CA ASP A 157 25.79 2.60 8.71
C ASP A 157 26.87 1.75 9.39
N ARG A 158 27.03 1.87 10.71
CA ARG A 158 28.00 1.09 11.48
C ARG A 158 27.63 -0.39 11.53
N PHE A 159 26.36 -0.72 11.74
CA PHE A 159 25.87 -2.11 11.69
C PHE A 159 26.12 -2.74 10.32
N LEU A 160 25.74 -2.04 9.25
CA LEU A 160 25.95 -2.50 7.87
C LEU A 160 27.44 -2.70 7.56
N ALA A 161 28.29 -1.75 7.96
CA ALA A 161 29.73 -1.85 7.77
C ALA A 161 30.36 -3.00 8.56
N ARG A 162 29.97 -3.19 9.83
CA ARG A 162 30.48 -4.26 10.70
C ARG A 162 30.08 -5.64 10.20
N SER A 163 28.81 -5.84 9.86
CA SER A 163 28.32 -7.10 9.30
C SER A 163 29.05 -7.43 7.99
N ALA A 164 29.14 -6.46 7.07
CA ALA A 164 29.84 -6.65 5.80
C ALA A 164 31.35 -6.95 5.99
N GLN A 165 32.00 -6.33 6.96
CA GLN A 165 33.41 -6.61 7.31
C GLN A 165 33.57 -8.05 7.81
N LEU A 166 32.70 -8.51 8.70
CA LEU A 166 32.77 -9.85 9.28
C LEU A 166 32.47 -10.94 8.24
N PHE A 167 31.49 -10.74 7.37
CA PHE A 167 31.25 -11.65 6.23
C PHE A 167 32.48 -11.73 5.31
N LYS A 168 33.10 -10.60 4.98
CA LYS A 168 34.34 -10.60 4.18
C LYS A 168 35.48 -11.33 4.89
N ALA A 169 35.69 -11.05 6.17
CA ALA A 169 36.72 -11.69 6.98
C ALA A 169 36.53 -13.21 7.04
N SER A 170 35.27 -13.68 7.13
CA SER A 170 34.96 -15.11 7.17
C SER A 170 35.41 -15.90 5.95
N LEU A 171 35.74 -15.22 4.84
CA LEU A 171 36.17 -15.83 3.58
C LEU A 171 37.67 -15.69 3.30
N ASP A 172 38.42 -14.93 4.10
CA ASP A 172 39.83 -14.56 3.88
C ASP A 172 40.83 -15.62 4.41
N TYR A 173 40.43 -16.89 4.35
CA TYR A 173 41.22 -18.03 4.85
C TYR A 173 41.48 -19.01 3.70
N PRO A 174 42.74 -19.15 3.21
CA PRO A 174 43.05 -19.98 2.05
C PRO A 174 42.62 -21.45 2.18
N GLY A 175 42.71 -22.01 3.40
CA GLY A 175 42.36 -23.41 3.68
C GLY A 175 40.87 -23.74 3.64
N LEU A 176 39.96 -22.75 3.58
CA LEU A 176 38.51 -23.02 3.59
C LEU A 176 38.05 -23.91 2.43
N LYS A 177 38.74 -23.82 1.30
CA LYS A 177 38.48 -24.57 0.08
C LYS A 177 38.89 -26.05 0.18
N GLU A 178 39.65 -26.41 1.21
CA GLU A 178 40.16 -27.77 1.46
C GLU A 178 39.44 -28.47 2.61
N VAL A 179 38.57 -27.73 3.33
CA VAL A 179 37.82 -28.24 4.48
C VAL A 179 36.45 -28.72 4.05
N SER A 180 36.14 -29.99 4.32
CA SER A 180 34.83 -30.58 4.00
C SER A 180 33.73 -30.05 4.90
N LEU A 181 32.59 -29.66 4.32
CA LEU A 181 31.40 -29.28 5.10
C LEU A 181 30.79 -30.46 5.85
N THR A 182 31.03 -31.70 5.41
CA THR A 182 30.56 -32.92 6.11
C THR A 182 31.07 -32.99 7.55
N GLY A 183 32.23 -32.39 7.83
CA GLY A 183 32.80 -32.25 9.18
C GLY A 183 32.02 -31.33 10.13
N PHE A 184 30.99 -30.61 9.65
CA PHE A 184 30.24 -29.59 10.40
C PHE A 184 28.73 -29.86 10.49
N THR A 185 28.29 -31.10 10.34
CA THR A 185 26.87 -31.50 10.52
C THR A 185 26.34 -31.11 11.90
N ALA A 186 27.19 -31.07 12.93
CA ALA A 186 26.81 -30.70 14.29
C ALA A 186 26.25 -29.27 14.42
N ILE A 187 26.55 -28.37 13.47
CA ILE A 187 26.10 -26.97 13.45
C ILE A 187 25.26 -26.60 12.22
N THR A 188 24.96 -27.57 11.35
CA THR A 188 24.11 -27.35 10.17
C THR A 188 22.78 -28.10 10.28
N THR A 189 21.79 -27.68 9.48
CA THR A 189 20.41 -28.19 9.56
C THR A 189 20.14 -29.45 8.73
N THR A 190 21.03 -29.86 7.83
CA THR A 190 20.69 -30.79 6.72
C THR A 190 21.51 -32.08 6.62
N LYS A 191 20.94 -33.04 5.88
CA LYS A 191 21.47 -34.36 5.48
C LYS A 191 22.56 -34.26 4.38
N GLU A 192 23.22 -35.37 4.06
CA GLU A 192 24.35 -35.45 3.10
C GLU A 192 24.08 -34.93 1.68
N ALA A 193 22.85 -35.00 1.16
CA ALA A 193 22.53 -34.63 -0.22
C ALA A 193 22.67 -33.10 -0.51
N PRO A 194 22.07 -32.20 0.30
CA PRO A 194 22.34 -30.76 0.25
C PRO A 194 23.83 -30.38 0.31
N MET A 195 24.65 -31.17 1.01
CA MET A 195 26.09 -30.91 1.11
C MET A 195 26.83 -31.15 -0.21
N LYS A 196 26.28 -31.91 -1.17
CA LYS A 196 26.91 -32.10 -2.49
C LYS A 196 26.92 -30.83 -3.34
N LEU A 197 25.98 -29.90 -3.12
CA LEU A 197 25.98 -28.61 -3.80
C LEU A 197 26.84 -27.56 -3.08
N ARG A 198 27.21 -27.83 -1.82
CA ARG A 198 28.07 -27.01 -0.96
C ARG A 198 29.15 -27.84 -0.24
N PRO A 199 30.01 -28.61 -0.95
CA PRO A 199 30.92 -29.58 -0.34
C PRO A 199 31.96 -29.02 0.61
N THR A 200 32.35 -27.74 0.50
CA THR A 200 33.41 -27.16 1.34
C THR A 200 32.88 -26.13 2.31
N LEU A 201 33.63 -25.89 3.37
CA LEU A 201 33.32 -24.81 4.31
C LEU A 201 33.33 -23.44 3.62
N TYR A 202 34.18 -23.25 2.60
CA TYR A 202 34.16 -22.04 1.77
C TYR A 202 32.79 -21.81 1.11
N ASP A 203 32.17 -22.85 0.56
CA ASP A 203 30.85 -22.72 -0.09
C ASP A 203 29.77 -22.29 0.89
N PHE A 204 29.72 -22.94 2.06
CA PHE A 204 28.75 -22.61 3.09
C PHE A 204 28.87 -21.14 3.52
N LEU A 205 30.09 -20.67 3.79
CA LEU A 205 30.30 -19.28 4.21
C LEU A 205 30.09 -18.29 3.06
N ALA A 206 30.50 -18.63 1.84
CA ALA A 206 30.37 -17.77 0.66
C ALA A 206 28.88 -17.56 0.32
N HIS A 207 28.07 -18.62 0.36
CA HIS A 207 26.63 -18.49 0.12
C HIS A 207 25.94 -17.67 1.21
N ARG A 208 26.32 -17.81 2.49
CA ARG A 208 25.81 -16.94 3.56
C ARG A 208 26.14 -15.47 3.32
N ALA A 209 27.36 -15.16 2.88
CA ALA A 209 27.75 -13.80 2.53
C ALA A 209 27.00 -13.28 1.28
N ILE A 210 26.82 -14.11 0.26
CA ILE A 210 26.02 -13.80 -0.93
C ILE A 210 24.57 -13.49 -0.53
N ASP A 211 23.95 -14.32 0.30
CA ASP A 211 22.56 -14.13 0.74
C ASP A 211 22.38 -12.83 1.53
N TYR A 212 23.35 -12.47 2.36
CA TYR A 212 23.39 -11.16 3.03
C TYR A 212 23.41 -10.01 2.02
N PHE A 213 24.35 -10.01 1.07
CA PHE A 213 24.48 -8.90 0.11
C PHE A 213 23.38 -8.90 -0.99
N MET A 214 22.70 -10.02 -1.23
CA MET A 214 21.53 -10.07 -2.12
C MET A 214 20.30 -9.41 -1.51
N ASN A 215 20.17 -9.44 -0.18
CA ASN A 215 19.03 -8.87 0.55
C ASN A 215 19.28 -7.41 0.96
N GLU A 216 19.71 -6.57 0.00
CA GLU A 216 19.96 -5.14 0.24
C GLU A 216 18.65 -4.42 0.63
N ARG A 217 18.54 -4.03 1.90
CA ARG A 217 17.44 -3.18 2.40
C ARG A 217 17.84 -1.72 2.30
N SER A 218 16.94 -0.87 1.80
CA SER A 218 17.14 0.58 1.68
C SER A 218 17.00 1.29 3.03
N TYR A 219 17.88 0.96 3.98
CA TYR A 219 17.93 1.63 5.29
C TYR A 219 18.54 3.03 5.24
N LEU A 220 19.34 3.30 4.20
CA LEU A 220 20.04 4.55 3.96
C LEU A 220 19.79 5.02 2.53
N PRO A 221 19.82 6.35 2.26
CA PRO A 221 19.80 6.87 0.90
C PRO A 221 20.98 6.32 0.08
N ASP A 222 20.72 5.99 -1.18
CA ASP A 222 21.76 5.49 -2.08
C ASP A 222 22.80 6.59 -2.39
N PRO A 223 24.09 6.24 -2.54
CA PRO A 223 25.13 7.20 -2.89
C PRO A 223 25.02 7.68 -4.34
N ALA A 224 25.51 8.89 -4.64
CA ALA A 224 25.48 9.50 -5.98
C ALA A 224 26.08 8.63 -7.09
N ASN A 225 27.14 7.90 -6.76
CA ASN A 225 27.86 7.02 -7.67
C ASN A 225 27.42 5.55 -7.52
N ARG A 226 26.17 5.29 -7.11
CA ARG A 226 25.65 3.94 -6.91
C ARG A 226 26.01 3.02 -8.07
N PHE A 227 26.44 1.82 -7.75
CA PHE A 227 26.70 0.80 -8.76
C PHE A 227 25.41 0.35 -9.47
N TYR A 228 25.38 0.48 -10.80
CA TYR A 228 24.37 -0.10 -11.68
C TYR A 228 24.94 -1.28 -12.45
N LEU A 229 24.22 -2.41 -12.46
CA LEU A 229 24.60 -3.59 -13.23
C LEU A 229 24.15 -3.46 -14.68
N GLU A 230 24.99 -2.83 -15.51
CA GLU A 230 24.74 -2.56 -16.93
C GLU A 230 25.56 -3.48 -17.86
N GLN A 231 26.60 -4.11 -17.35
CA GLN A 231 27.57 -4.88 -18.14
C GLN A 231 26.98 -6.22 -18.61
N PRO A 232 26.95 -6.51 -19.92
CA PRO A 232 26.43 -7.78 -20.45
C PRO A 232 27.23 -9.00 -19.95
N GLU A 233 28.49 -8.80 -19.56
CA GLU A 233 29.36 -9.82 -18.97
C GLU A 233 28.76 -10.45 -17.70
N ALA A 234 27.82 -9.78 -17.04
CA ALA A 234 27.06 -10.34 -15.92
C ALA A 234 26.24 -11.59 -16.29
N PHE A 235 25.92 -11.77 -17.57
CA PHE A 235 25.23 -12.95 -18.13
C PHE A 235 26.16 -13.87 -18.93
N ALA A 236 27.43 -13.52 -19.08
CA ALA A 236 28.39 -14.30 -19.87
C ALA A 236 28.59 -15.72 -19.31
N PRO A 237 29.06 -16.67 -20.15
CA PRO A 237 29.49 -17.98 -19.69
C PRO A 237 30.50 -17.88 -18.55
N VAL A 238 30.48 -18.83 -17.61
CA VAL A 238 31.27 -18.76 -16.36
C VAL A 238 32.74 -18.41 -16.59
N LYS A 239 33.38 -19.00 -17.61
CA LYS A 239 34.80 -18.79 -17.91
C LYS A 239 35.13 -17.34 -18.26
N GLU A 240 34.19 -16.64 -18.89
CA GLU A 240 34.30 -15.22 -19.24
C GLU A 240 33.89 -14.34 -18.05
N PHE A 241 32.78 -14.67 -17.38
CA PHE A 241 32.30 -13.94 -16.21
C PHE A 241 33.36 -13.82 -15.10
N VAL A 242 34.09 -14.89 -14.78
CA VAL A 242 35.11 -14.87 -13.71
C VAL A 242 36.37 -14.04 -14.06
N GLN A 243 36.52 -13.65 -15.33
CA GLN A 243 37.61 -12.80 -15.83
C GLN A 243 37.13 -11.36 -16.10
N ALA A 244 35.82 -11.13 -16.14
CA ALA A 244 35.23 -9.82 -16.41
C ALA A 244 35.58 -8.80 -15.31
N SER A 245 35.63 -7.52 -15.70
CA SER A 245 35.82 -6.41 -14.77
C SER A 245 34.54 -5.58 -14.71
N PHE A 246 34.09 -5.27 -13.49
CA PHE A 246 32.93 -4.41 -13.22
C PHE A 246 33.43 -3.10 -12.59
N PRO A 247 33.84 -2.11 -13.39
CA PRO A 247 34.42 -0.87 -12.85
C PRO A 247 33.35 -0.07 -12.08
N THR A 248 33.68 0.35 -10.86
CA THR A 248 32.83 1.19 -10.03
C THR A 248 33.67 2.00 -9.04
N THR A 249 33.18 3.17 -8.64
CA THR A 249 33.70 3.92 -7.50
C THR A 249 32.96 3.58 -6.20
N ASP A 250 31.75 3.04 -6.29
CA ASP A 250 30.96 2.52 -5.17
C ASP A 250 31.33 1.05 -4.87
N THR A 251 32.48 0.87 -4.23
CA THR A 251 32.94 -0.45 -3.78
C THR A 251 32.20 -0.96 -2.52
N ALA A 252 31.38 -0.11 -1.91
CA ALA A 252 30.55 -0.46 -0.77
C ALA A 252 29.22 -1.13 -1.17
N SER A 253 28.76 -0.89 -2.40
CA SER A 253 27.55 -1.50 -2.97
C SER A 253 27.43 -3.00 -2.67
N ALA A 254 26.30 -3.40 -2.10
CA ALA A 254 25.99 -4.79 -1.86
C ALA A 254 25.96 -5.56 -3.18
N LYS A 255 25.33 -5.02 -4.23
CA LYS A 255 25.27 -5.61 -5.58
C LYS A 255 26.65 -5.88 -6.17
N TYR A 256 27.56 -4.91 -6.05
CA TYR A 256 28.94 -5.07 -6.52
C TYR A 256 29.66 -6.19 -5.75
N ARG A 257 29.54 -6.20 -4.42
CA ARG A 257 30.14 -7.23 -3.57
C ARG A 257 29.58 -8.62 -3.88
N THR A 258 28.28 -8.74 -4.13
CA THR A 258 27.65 -9.99 -4.55
C THR A 258 28.25 -10.51 -5.86
N LEU A 259 28.47 -9.64 -6.86
CA LEU A 259 29.12 -10.05 -8.12
C LEU A 259 30.54 -10.57 -7.90
N LEU A 260 31.34 -9.88 -7.08
CA LEU A 260 32.70 -10.33 -6.77
C LEU A 260 32.70 -11.68 -6.03
N LEU A 261 31.78 -11.87 -5.09
CA LEU A 261 31.62 -13.15 -4.38
C LEU A 261 31.22 -14.27 -5.34
N PHE A 262 30.33 -14.01 -6.31
CA PHE A 262 30.04 -14.97 -7.38
C PHE A 262 31.27 -15.25 -8.24
N GLN A 263 32.07 -14.25 -8.60
CA GLN A 263 33.30 -14.46 -9.37
C GLN A 263 34.28 -15.37 -8.61
N ASP A 264 34.47 -15.14 -7.32
CA ASP A 264 35.37 -15.92 -6.48
C ASP A 264 34.88 -17.36 -6.26
N LEU A 265 33.58 -17.53 -5.98
CA LEU A 265 32.94 -18.83 -5.84
C LEU A 265 33.01 -19.65 -7.13
N LEU A 266 32.62 -19.06 -8.27
CA LEU A 266 32.61 -19.75 -9.55
C LEU A 266 34.02 -20.06 -10.06
N ARG A 267 35.01 -19.19 -9.80
CA ARG A 267 36.42 -19.46 -10.12
C ARG A 267 36.95 -20.66 -9.34
N PHE A 268 36.59 -20.77 -8.07
CA PHE A 268 36.90 -21.95 -7.26
C PHE A 268 36.24 -23.21 -7.85
N ARG A 269 34.94 -23.17 -8.18
CA ARG A 269 34.22 -24.34 -8.71
C ARG A 269 34.67 -24.80 -10.08
N LEU A 270 35.02 -23.86 -10.96
CA LEU A 270 35.68 -24.15 -12.23
C LEU A 270 36.98 -24.94 -12.04
N SER A 271 37.78 -24.59 -11.03
CA SER A 271 39.06 -25.27 -10.75
C SER A 271 38.88 -26.65 -10.10
N ALA A 272 37.85 -26.82 -9.27
CA ALA A 272 37.57 -28.05 -8.53
C ALA A 272 36.94 -29.16 -9.40
N LYS A 273 36.45 -28.83 -10.61
CA LYS A 273 35.78 -29.75 -11.56
C LYS A 273 34.51 -30.40 -11.02
N ASP A 274 33.84 -29.75 -10.08
CA ASP A 274 32.54 -30.16 -9.55
C ASP A 274 31.42 -29.45 -10.34
N ALA A 275 30.89 -30.14 -11.35
CA ALA A 275 29.98 -29.52 -12.30
C ALA A 275 28.60 -29.20 -11.70
N ASP A 276 28.11 -29.98 -10.74
CA ASP A 276 26.75 -29.81 -10.20
C ASP A 276 26.71 -28.62 -9.22
N ALA A 277 27.72 -28.49 -8.36
CA ALA A 277 27.89 -27.31 -7.51
C ALA A 277 28.20 -26.03 -8.32
N LEU A 278 28.94 -26.16 -9.43
CA LEU A 278 29.19 -25.06 -10.35
C LEU A 278 27.89 -24.56 -10.98
N LEU A 279 27.06 -25.46 -11.53
CA LEU A 279 25.79 -25.10 -12.17
C LEU A 279 24.81 -24.45 -11.20
N ASP A 280 24.69 -24.97 -9.99
CA ASP A 280 23.80 -24.41 -8.97
C ASP A 280 24.19 -22.97 -8.57
N ALA A 281 25.49 -22.73 -8.34
CA ALA A 281 26.00 -21.39 -8.05
C ALA A 281 25.81 -20.45 -9.25
N ASP A 282 25.97 -20.95 -10.47
CA ASP A 282 25.82 -20.15 -11.69
C ASP A 282 24.35 -19.76 -11.97
N LEU A 283 23.41 -20.67 -11.73
CA LEU A 283 21.98 -20.36 -11.78
C LEU A 283 21.60 -19.26 -10.79
N LYS A 284 22.13 -19.32 -9.56
CA LYS A 284 21.92 -18.27 -8.55
C LYS A 284 22.50 -16.93 -8.99
N ARG A 285 23.69 -16.92 -9.61
CA ARG A 285 24.29 -15.72 -10.23
C ARG A 285 23.39 -15.15 -11.32
N LEU A 286 22.96 -15.98 -12.28
CA LEU A 286 22.16 -15.52 -13.41
C LEU A 286 20.82 -14.93 -12.96
N GLN A 287 20.16 -15.55 -11.97
CA GLN A 287 18.94 -15.02 -11.37
C GLN A 287 19.20 -13.65 -10.70
N PHE A 288 20.28 -13.54 -9.93
CA PHE A 288 20.70 -12.27 -9.33
C PHE A 288 20.96 -11.19 -10.40
N ALA A 289 21.68 -11.54 -11.48
CA ALA A 289 21.96 -10.62 -12.58
C ALA A 289 20.67 -10.17 -13.29
N TYR A 290 19.75 -11.09 -13.57
CA TYR A 290 18.46 -10.77 -14.20
C TYR A 290 17.60 -9.83 -13.34
N GLN A 291 17.55 -10.07 -12.03
CA GLN A 291 16.79 -9.25 -11.09
C GLN A 291 17.39 -7.85 -10.89
N ASN A 292 18.73 -7.72 -10.98
CA ASN A 292 19.44 -6.48 -10.63
C ASN A 292 19.97 -5.69 -11.83
N SER A 293 19.95 -6.26 -13.04
CA SER A 293 20.45 -5.59 -14.24
C SER A 293 19.47 -4.53 -14.73
N VAL A 294 20.05 -3.40 -15.16
CA VAL A 294 19.35 -2.31 -15.84
C VAL A 294 19.69 -2.27 -17.34
N ALA A 295 20.34 -3.32 -17.87
CA ALA A 295 20.62 -3.46 -19.29
C ALA A 295 19.31 -3.64 -20.07
N GLY A 296 19.18 -2.93 -21.19
CA GLY A 296 17.95 -2.96 -22.02
C GLY A 296 17.66 -4.30 -22.69
N ASN A 297 18.65 -5.21 -22.78
CA ASN A 297 18.52 -6.54 -23.37
C ASN A 297 18.66 -7.68 -22.33
N LYS A 298 18.46 -7.39 -21.03
CA LYS A 298 18.68 -8.38 -19.96
C LYS A 298 17.83 -9.65 -20.10
N GLU A 299 16.60 -9.55 -20.61
CA GLU A 299 15.73 -10.70 -20.86
C GLU A 299 16.34 -11.67 -21.89
N GLU A 300 16.82 -11.13 -23.01
CA GLU A 300 17.48 -11.90 -24.07
C GLU A 300 18.78 -12.51 -23.55
N ALA A 301 19.62 -11.71 -22.88
CA ALA A 301 20.89 -12.17 -22.31
C ALA A 301 20.70 -13.28 -21.26
N TYR A 302 19.68 -13.17 -20.41
CA TYR A 302 19.36 -14.19 -19.41
C TYR A 302 18.92 -15.50 -20.05
N LEU A 303 18.00 -15.45 -21.03
CA LEU A 303 17.54 -16.64 -21.74
C LEU A 303 18.66 -17.29 -22.57
N ASP A 304 19.54 -16.50 -23.19
CA ASP A 304 20.70 -17.02 -23.92
C ASP A 304 21.68 -17.73 -23.00
N ALA A 305 21.93 -17.18 -21.81
CA ALA A 305 22.75 -17.81 -20.78
C ALA A 305 22.15 -19.14 -20.30
N LEU A 306 20.84 -19.18 -20.01
CA LEU A 306 20.15 -20.43 -19.64
C LEU A 306 20.16 -21.45 -20.78
N ASN A 307 19.98 -21.03 -22.03
CA ASN A 307 20.09 -21.90 -23.20
C ASN A 307 21.51 -22.47 -23.37
N ALA A 308 22.55 -21.68 -23.05
CA ALA A 308 23.93 -22.18 -23.02
C ALA A 308 24.12 -23.25 -21.94
N LEU A 309 23.66 -23.00 -20.70
CA LEU A 309 23.71 -23.98 -19.62
C LEU A 309 22.94 -25.26 -19.95
N ARG A 310 21.78 -25.14 -20.61
CA ARG A 310 20.99 -26.29 -21.08
C ARG A 310 21.78 -27.16 -22.05
N ARG A 311 22.59 -26.57 -22.95
CA ARG A 311 23.44 -27.32 -23.88
C ARG A 311 24.64 -27.96 -23.18
N ASP A 312 25.31 -27.19 -22.32
CA ASP A 312 26.57 -27.60 -21.69
C ASP A 312 26.39 -28.71 -20.64
N PHE A 313 25.20 -28.80 -20.03
CA PHE A 313 24.88 -29.79 -18.99
C PHE A 313 23.85 -30.84 -19.44
N ALA A 314 23.60 -30.97 -20.74
CA ALA A 314 22.53 -31.81 -21.31
C ALA A 314 22.60 -33.31 -20.90
N ASP A 315 23.77 -33.81 -20.52
CA ASP A 315 24.03 -35.18 -20.10
C ASP A 315 23.85 -35.43 -18.59
N ARG A 316 23.44 -34.40 -17.81
CA ARG A 316 23.30 -34.47 -16.35
C ARG A 316 21.87 -34.22 -15.86
N PRO A 317 21.41 -34.89 -14.78
CA PRO A 317 20.10 -34.63 -14.17
C PRO A 317 19.88 -33.19 -13.74
N MET A 318 20.95 -32.49 -13.34
CA MET A 318 20.91 -31.10 -12.86
C MET A 318 20.44 -30.10 -13.94
N MET A 319 20.55 -30.44 -15.23
CA MET A 319 20.04 -29.59 -16.32
C MET A 319 18.52 -29.35 -16.21
N THR A 320 17.77 -30.25 -15.58
CA THR A 320 16.34 -30.02 -15.32
C THR A 320 16.05 -28.81 -14.44
N GLN A 321 16.99 -28.36 -13.60
CA GLN A 321 16.86 -27.10 -12.86
C GLN A 321 16.91 -25.89 -13.80
N VAL A 322 17.73 -25.95 -14.86
CA VAL A 322 17.78 -24.92 -15.90
C VAL A 322 16.43 -24.85 -16.62
N LEU A 323 15.89 -26.00 -17.03
CA LEU A 323 14.56 -26.08 -17.67
C LEU A 323 13.45 -25.55 -16.75
N TYR A 324 13.51 -25.87 -15.46
CA TYR A 324 12.57 -25.36 -14.47
C TYR A 324 12.64 -23.83 -14.35
N GLN A 325 13.85 -23.24 -14.25
CA GLN A 325 14.04 -21.78 -14.20
C GLN A 325 13.53 -21.09 -15.48
N MET A 326 13.78 -21.69 -16.65
CA MET A 326 13.22 -21.20 -17.92
C MET A 326 11.68 -21.27 -17.92
N ALA A 327 11.10 -22.38 -17.43
CA ALA A 327 9.65 -22.55 -17.34
C ALA A 327 9.03 -21.50 -16.40
N GLN A 328 9.63 -21.28 -15.23
CA GLN A 328 9.20 -20.21 -14.31
C GLN A 328 9.24 -18.83 -14.97
N TYR A 329 10.33 -18.49 -15.69
CA TYR A 329 10.43 -17.22 -16.40
C TYR A 329 9.27 -17.03 -17.38
N TYR A 330 8.98 -18.03 -18.22
CA TYR A 330 7.88 -17.93 -19.18
C TYR A 330 6.52 -17.89 -18.49
N LEU A 331 6.33 -18.66 -17.41
CA LEU A 331 5.09 -18.64 -16.63
C LEU A 331 4.84 -17.25 -16.01
N GLU A 332 5.83 -16.67 -15.35
CA GLU A 332 5.74 -15.34 -14.74
C GLU A 332 5.46 -14.26 -15.78
N LYS A 333 6.14 -14.31 -16.94
CA LYS A 333 5.90 -13.37 -18.04
C LYS A 333 4.53 -13.59 -18.68
N GLY A 334 4.09 -14.84 -18.83
CA GLY A 334 2.77 -15.18 -19.36
C GLY A 334 1.63 -14.76 -18.44
N GLN A 335 1.83 -14.78 -17.12
CA GLN A 335 0.85 -14.32 -16.14
C GLN A 335 0.62 -12.81 -16.17
N SER A 336 1.58 -12.04 -16.68
CA SER A 336 1.35 -10.61 -16.91
C SER A 336 0.31 -10.41 -18.01
N GLU A 337 -0.64 -9.47 -17.84
CA GLU A 337 -1.69 -9.21 -18.85
C GLU A 337 -1.11 -8.77 -20.23
N ALA A 338 0.13 -8.27 -20.29
CA ALA A 338 0.82 -7.95 -21.55
C ALA A 338 1.63 -9.13 -22.12
N GLY A 339 1.72 -10.23 -21.37
CA GLY A 339 2.47 -11.42 -21.72
C GLY A 339 1.88 -12.11 -22.94
N PRO A 340 2.71 -12.47 -23.94
CA PRO A 340 2.30 -13.36 -25.01
C PRO A 340 1.72 -14.66 -24.44
N HIS A 341 0.52 -15.01 -24.91
CA HIS A 341 -0.19 -16.25 -24.54
C HIS A 341 0.68 -17.49 -24.75
N GLU A 342 1.54 -17.47 -25.78
CA GLU A 342 2.50 -18.52 -26.12
C GLU A 342 3.48 -18.87 -24.98
N PHE A 343 3.68 -17.99 -24.00
CA PHE A 343 4.60 -18.24 -22.90
C PHE A 343 4.10 -19.31 -21.93
N TRP A 344 2.79 -19.45 -21.75
CA TRP A 344 2.22 -20.56 -20.96
C TRP A 344 2.50 -21.91 -21.63
N ILE A 345 2.33 -21.97 -22.95
CA ILE A 345 2.67 -23.13 -23.78
C ILE A 345 4.17 -23.42 -23.67
N LYS A 346 5.01 -22.39 -23.78
CA LYS A 346 6.46 -22.54 -23.66
C LYS A 346 6.89 -23.09 -22.31
N SER A 347 6.28 -22.61 -21.22
CA SER A 347 6.50 -23.14 -19.88
C SER A 347 6.13 -24.61 -19.80
N HIS A 348 4.97 -25.00 -20.36
CA HIS A 348 4.52 -26.39 -20.39
C HIS A 348 5.51 -27.29 -21.15
N GLU A 349 5.91 -26.91 -22.36
CA GLU A 349 6.88 -27.66 -23.19
C GLU A 349 8.21 -27.91 -22.46
N LEU A 350 8.74 -26.90 -21.77
CA LEU A 350 9.99 -27.02 -20.99
C LEU A 350 9.83 -27.99 -19.82
N CYS A 351 8.67 -27.97 -19.15
CA CYS A 351 8.36 -28.92 -18.08
C CYS A 351 8.22 -30.35 -18.61
N GLU A 352 7.59 -30.56 -19.77
CA GLU A 352 7.51 -31.88 -20.42
C GLU A 352 8.89 -32.41 -20.79
N GLU A 353 9.76 -31.55 -21.31
CA GLU A 353 11.12 -31.93 -21.63
C GLU A 353 11.90 -32.38 -20.40
N ALA A 354 11.82 -31.64 -19.28
CA ALA A 354 12.49 -32.00 -18.03
C ALA A 354 12.02 -33.37 -17.52
N LEU A 355 10.71 -33.62 -17.56
CA LEU A 355 10.09 -34.89 -17.15
C LEU A 355 10.50 -36.07 -18.05
N ARG A 356 10.69 -35.82 -19.36
CA ARG A 356 11.10 -36.84 -20.32
C ARG A 356 12.58 -37.23 -20.19
N LEU A 357 13.46 -36.25 -19.91
CA LEU A 357 14.90 -36.48 -19.85
C LEU A 357 15.35 -37.09 -18.51
N TYR A 358 14.93 -36.52 -17.38
CA TYR A 358 15.35 -36.97 -16.04
C TYR A 358 14.19 -36.95 -15.03
N PRO A 359 13.26 -37.90 -15.07
CA PRO A 359 11.99 -37.86 -14.31
C PRO A 359 12.13 -37.81 -12.78
N GLU A 360 13.23 -38.36 -12.25
CA GLU A 360 13.53 -38.43 -10.80
C GLU A 360 14.37 -37.25 -10.28
N SER A 361 14.74 -36.33 -11.16
CA SER A 361 15.52 -35.14 -10.77
C SER A 361 14.65 -34.11 -10.03
N LEU A 362 15.28 -33.26 -9.23
CA LEU A 362 14.56 -32.20 -8.50
C LEU A 362 13.87 -31.20 -9.45
N GLY A 363 14.54 -30.81 -10.55
CA GLY A 363 13.95 -29.90 -11.54
C GLY A 363 12.74 -30.52 -12.21
N ALA A 364 12.78 -31.82 -12.53
CA ALA A 364 11.61 -32.55 -13.03
C ALA A 364 10.47 -32.63 -12.00
N ALA A 365 10.78 -32.77 -10.70
CA ALA A 365 9.76 -32.75 -9.65
C ALA A 365 9.04 -31.40 -9.56
N ASN A 366 9.76 -30.28 -9.67
CA ASN A 366 9.17 -28.95 -9.69
C ASN A 366 8.43 -28.64 -10.99
N CYS A 367 8.97 -29.07 -12.14
CA CYS A 367 8.28 -29.04 -13.43
C CYS A 367 6.98 -29.86 -13.42
N ARG A 368 6.91 -30.96 -12.66
CA ARG A 368 5.67 -31.72 -12.47
C ARG A 368 4.60 -30.87 -11.79
N SER A 369 4.98 -30.07 -10.79
CA SER A 369 4.08 -29.15 -10.09
C SER A 369 3.55 -28.06 -11.03
N ILE A 370 4.44 -27.40 -11.80
CA ILE A 370 4.05 -26.41 -12.81
C ILE A 370 3.12 -27.03 -13.85
N LYS A 371 3.51 -28.15 -14.46
CA LYS A 371 2.69 -28.82 -15.48
C LYS A 371 1.31 -29.21 -14.96
N GLN A 372 1.22 -29.79 -13.76
CA GLN A 372 -0.07 -30.11 -13.14
C GLN A 372 -0.91 -28.85 -12.87
N SER A 373 -0.29 -27.74 -12.46
CA SER A 373 -1.00 -26.46 -12.30
C SER A 373 -1.55 -25.94 -13.63
N LEU A 374 -0.74 -25.96 -14.69
CA LEU A 374 -1.13 -25.53 -16.05
C LEU A 374 -2.24 -26.39 -16.63
N GLU A 375 -2.20 -27.70 -16.41
CA GLU A 375 -3.19 -28.67 -16.90
C GLU A 375 -4.43 -28.79 -16.00
N SER A 376 -4.40 -28.19 -14.81
CA SER A 376 -5.51 -28.28 -13.86
C SER A 376 -6.78 -27.68 -14.45
N ARG A 377 -7.90 -28.32 -14.14
CA ARG A 377 -9.20 -27.88 -14.61
C ARG A 377 -9.75 -26.80 -13.70
N GLU A 378 -10.25 -25.74 -14.31
CA GLU A 378 -10.98 -24.69 -13.61
C GLU A 378 -12.38 -24.59 -14.18
N LEU A 379 -13.32 -24.34 -13.27
CA LEU A 379 -14.70 -24.11 -13.58
C LEU A 379 -15.21 -23.10 -12.55
N ALA A 380 -15.90 -22.06 -12.98
CA ALA A 380 -16.70 -21.20 -12.13
C ALA A 380 -17.81 -20.56 -12.95
N VAL A 381 -18.95 -20.29 -12.31
CA VAL A 381 -20.07 -19.64 -12.97
C VAL A 381 -20.58 -18.51 -12.09
N GLU A 382 -20.93 -17.41 -12.73
CA GLU A 382 -21.57 -16.27 -12.10
C GLU A 382 -22.86 -15.92 -12.85
N ILE A 383 -23.86 -15.49 -12.09
CA ILE A 383 -25.16 -15.03 -12.62
C ILE A 383 -25.62 -13.83 -11.79
N GLU A 384 -26.47 -12.98 -12.34
CA GLU A 384 -27.07 -11.92 -11.54
C GLU A 384 -27.94 -12.53 -10.41
N GLN A 385 -27.84 -12.01 -9.18
CA GLN A 385 -28.56 -12.52 -8.01
C GLN A 385 -30.08 -12.55 -8.24
N VAL A 386 -30.60 -11.54 -8.95
CA VAL A 386 -32.00 -11.43 -9.33
C VAL A 386 -32.08 -11.11 -10.81
N ASN A 387 -32.92 -11.85 -11.54
CA ASN A 387 -33.16 -11.66 -12.97
C ASN A 387 -34.63 -11.33 -13.23
N LEU A 388 -34.92 -10.68 -14.36
CA LEU A 388 -36.30 -10.34 -14.73
C LEU A 388 -37.07 -11.58 -15.24
N PRO A 389 -38.37 -11.72 -14.91
CA PRO A 389 -39.18 -12.83 -15.36
C PRO A 389 -39.39 -12.77 -16.88
N ASN A 390 -39.57 -13.95 -17.48
CA ASN A 390 -39.89 -14.08 -18.91
C ASN A 390 -38.88 -13.41 -19.87
N LYS A 391 -37.64 -13.14 -19.41
CA LYS A 391 -36.52 -12.61 -20.20
C LYS A 391 -35.36 -13.61 -20.22
N PRO A 392 -34.56 -13.66 -21.30
CA PRO A 392 -33.32 -14.43 -21.31
C PRO A 392 -32.41 -14.01 -20.15
N ILE A 393 -31.69 -14.97 -19.59
CA ILE A 393 -30.79 -14.76 -18.46
C ILE A 393 -29.36 -15.00 -18.92
N LEU A 394 -28.45 -14.09 -18.55
CA LEU A 394 -27.03 -14.20 -18.88
C LEU A 394 -26.25 -14.72 -17.67
N ALA A 395 -25.34 -15.65 -17.92
CA ALA A 395 -24.34 -16.08 -16.94
C ALA A 395 -22.96 -16.10 -17.60
N VAL A 396 -21.91 -15.88 -16.82
CA VAL A 396 -20.52 -16.04 -17.27
C VAL A 396 -19.96 -17.35 -16.73
N LEU A 397 -19.27 -18.08 -17.60
CA LEU A 397 -18.57 -19.31 -17.32
C LEU A 397 -17.07 -19.04 -17.42
N ASN A 398 -16.39 -19.05 -16.29
CA ASN A 398 -14.93 -19.07 -16.21
C ASN A 398 -14.46 -20.53 -16.28
N TYR A 399 -13.52 -20.83 -17.16
CA TYR A 399 -13.07 -22.19 -17.40
C TYR A 399 -11.59 -22.27 -17.76
N ARG A 400 -10.97 -23.40 -17.43
CA ARG A 400 -9.63 -23.78 -17.89
C ARG A 400 -9.58 -25.28 -18.16
N ASN A 401 -9.01 -25.69 -19.29
CA ASN A 401 -8.83 -27.10 -19.69
C ASN A 401 -10.11 -27.96 -19.59
N GLN A 402 -11.26 -27.36 -19.88
CA GLN A 402 -12.56 -27.96 -19.66
C GLN A 402 -13.20 -28.35 -21.01
N PRO A 403 -13.25 -29.65 -21.38
CA PRO A 403 -13.75 -30.05 -22.70
C PRO A 403 -15.28 -30.00 -22.79
N GLU A 404 -15.99 -30.32 -21.70
CA GLU A 404 -17.46 -30.27 -21.63
C GLU A 404 -17.88 -29.77 -20.25
N VAL A 405 -18.95 -28.97 -20.19
CA VAL A 405 -19.56 -28.50 -18.94
C VAL A 405 -21.03 -28.90 -18.92
N TYR A 406 -21.47 -29.47 -17.80
CA TYR A 406 -22.82 -29.97 -17.58
C TYR A 406 -23.57 -29.05 -16.62
N PHE A 407 -24.80 -28.69 -17.00
CA PHE A 407 -25.66 -27.79 -16.24
C PHE A 407 -26.99 -28.45 -15.89
N LYS A 408 -27.45 -28.18 -14.68
CA LYS A 408 -28.74 -28.63 -14.15
C LYS A 408 -29.45 -27.48 -13.46
N LEU A 409 -30.64 -27.13 -13.96
CA LEU A 409 -31.49 -26.10 -13.39
C LEU A 409 -32.57 -26.72 -12.49
N LEU A 410 -32.63 -26.25 -11.25
CA LEU A 410 -33.56 -26.73 -10.22
C LEU A 410 -34.49 -25.62 -9.76
N ARG A 411 -35.76 -25.97 -9.49
CA ARG A 411 -36.71 -25.08 -8.82
C ARG A 411 -36.58 -25.21 -7.30
N MET A 412 -36.34 -24.09 -6.64
CA MET A 412 -36.10 -24.00 -5.19
C MET A 412 -37.23 -23.24 -4.47
N ASN A 413 -37.18 -23.28 -3.14
CA ASN A 413 -37.92 -22.44 -2.21
C ASN A 413 -37.07 -22.31 -0.92
N GLU A 414 -37.48 -21.43 0.01
CA GLU A 414 -36.71 -21.18 1.24
C GLU A 414 -36.52 -22.46 2.07
N GLN A 415 -37.57 -23.27 2.26
CA GLN A 415 -37.46 -24.52 3.02
C GLN A 415 -36.40 -25.47 2.43
N ARG A 416 -36.42 -25.69 1.10
CA ARG A 416 -35.44 -26.56 0.44
C ARG A 416 -34.03 -26.00 0.51
N LYS A 417 -33.88 -24.68 0.43
CA LYS A 417 -32.59 -24.01 0.58
C LYS A 417 -32.05 -24.19 2.00
N GLU A 418 -32.86 -23.96 3.03
CA GLU A 418 -32.49 -24.16 4.43
C GLU A 418 -32.09 -25.62 4.70
N GLU A 419 -32.92 -26.59 4.26
CA GLU A 419 -32.61 -28.02 4.35
C GLU A 419 -31.26 -28.36 3.69
N PHE A 420 -31.05 -27.86 2.47
CA PHE A 420 -29.80 -28.06 1.76
C PHE A 420 -28.59 -27.42 2.47
N GLN A 421 -28.74 -26.20 2.99
CA GLN A 421 -27.67 -25.52 3.74
C GLN A 421 -27.33 -26.26 5.04
N GLU A 422 -28.34 -26.75 5.77
CA GLU A 422 -28.11 -27.57 6.97
C GLU A 422 -27.41 -28.89 6.64
N LEU A 423 -27.81 -29.58 5.56
CA LEU A 423 -27.14 -30.78 5.09
C LEU A 423 -25.70 -30.49 4.69
N ARG A 424 -25.46 -29.41 3.94
CA ARG A 424 -24.11 -29.02 3.50
C ARG A 424 -23.18 -28.73 4.68
N TYR A 425 -23.69 -28.07 5.73
CA TYR A 425 -22.90 -27.82 6.94
C TYR A 425 -22.50 -29.12 7.66
N LYS A 426 -23.35 -30.15 7.62
CA LYS A 426 -23.12 -31.44 8.30
C LYS A 426 -22.29 -32.41 7.45
N ASP A 427 -22.64 -32.57 6.18
CA ASP A 427 -22.09 -33.55 5.25
C ASP A 427 -22.32 -33.12 3.79
N HIS A 428 -21.23 -32.81 3.08
CA HIS A 428 -21.26 -32.40 1.68
C HIS A 428 -21.87 -33.46 0.75
N GLN A 429 -21.68 -34.75 1.05
CA GLN A 429 -22.19 -35.83 0.21
C GLN A 429 -23.72 -35.93 0.32
N GLN A 430 -24.28 -35.75 1.52
CA GLN A 430 -25.73 -35.73 1.71
C GLN A 430 -26.37 -34.52 1.01
N ALA A 431 -25.72 -33.36 1.06
CA ALA A 431 -26.18 -32.18 0.33
C ALA A 431 -26.18 -32.39 -1.19
N LEU A 432 -25.17 -33.08 -1.71
CA LEU A 432 -25.10 -33.50 -3.11
C LEU A 432 -26.24 -34.47 -3.47
N THR A 433 -26.46 -35.51 -2.66
CA THR A 433 -27.58 -36.45 -2.86
C THR A 433 -28.92 -35.75 -2.83
N TYR A 434 -29.10 -34.77 -1.93
CA TYR A 434 -30.32 -33.97 -1.83
C TYR A 434 -30.60 -33.20 -3.12
N LEU A 435 -29.64 -32.41 -3.63
CA LEU A 435 -29.83 -31.67 -4.89
C LEU A 435 -30.05 -32.60 -6.09
N ASN A 436 -29.36 -33.74 -6.14
CA ASN A 436 -29.54 -34.73 -7.20
C ASN A 436 -30.89 -35.45 -7.13
N GLY A 437 -31.52 -35.51 -5.95
CA GLY A 437 -32.88 -36.03 -5.77
C GLY A 437 -33.99 -35.08 -6.25
N ILE A 438 -33.69 -33.79 -6.46
CA ILE A 438 -34.65 -32.83 -7.00
C ILE A 438 -34.80 -33.03 -8.50
N LYS A 439 -36.04 -33.22 -8.97
CA LYS A 439 -36.35 -33.31 -10.41
C LYS A 439 -35.91 -32.01 -11.12
N PRO A 440 -34.97 -32.07 -12.09
CA PRO A 440 -34.52 -30.87 -12.78
C PRO A 440 -35.59 -30.34 -13.73
N LEU A 441 -35.64 -29.02 -13.88
CA LEU A 441 -36.45 -28.35 -14.90
C LEU A 441 -35.83 -28.53 -16.28
N ARG A 442 -34.49 -28.44 -16.34
CA ARG A 442 -33.71 -28.59 -17.55
C ARG A 442 -32.31 -29.10 -17.20
N THR A 443 -31.76 -29.93 -18.06
CA THR A 443 -30.33 -30.26 -18.10
C THR A 443 -29.80 -29.98 -19.49
N TRP A 444 -28.57 -29.49 -19.60
CA TRP A 444 -27.90 -29.28 -20.88
C TRP A 444 -26.40 -29.39 -20.70
N LYS A 445 -25.67 -29.43 -21.83
CA LYS A 445 -24.21 -29.39 -21.85
C LYS A 445 -23.72 -28.30 -22.80
N THR A 446 -22.56 -27.75 -22.50
CA THR A 446 -21.87 -26.74 -23.30
C THR A 446 -20.44 -27.18 -23.53
N VAL A 447 -19.92 -26.93 -24.73
CA VAL A 447 -18.52 -27.15 -25.10
C VAL A 447 -17.85 -25.78 -25.24
N PRO A 448 -17.08 -25.32 -24.25
CA PRO A 448 -16.40 -24.04 -24.35
C PRO A 448 -15.24 -24.10 -25.37
N PRO A 449 -14.79 -22.97 -25.95
CA PRO A 449 -13.66 -22.93 -26.89
C PRO A 449 -12.37 -23.52 -26.31
N GLN A 450 -11.72 -24.42 -27.05
CA GLN A 450 -10.48 -25.08 -26.62
C GLN A 450 -9.26 -24.32 -27.20
N VAL A 451 -8.87 -23.23 -26.55
CA VAL A 451 -7.78 -22.35 -27.01
C VAL A 451 -6.40 -23.04 -26.89
N GLY A 452 -6.21 -23.87 -25.86
CA GLY A 452 -5.00 -24.68 -25.69
C GLY A 452 -3.77 -23.93 -25.16
N ASP A 453 -3.97 -22.74 -24.59
CA ASP A 453 -2.91 -21.88 -24.04
C ASP A 453 -2.73 -22.04 -22.51
N PHE A 454 -3.43 -22.98 -21.88
CA PHE A 454 -3.44 -23.24 -20.43
C PHE A 454 -3.91 -22.07 -19.57
N ARG A 455 -4.55 -21.05 -20.14
CA ARG A 455 -5.11 -19.93 -19.38
C ARG A 455 -6.53 -20.18 -18.96
N SER A 456 -6.94 -19.45 -17.94
CA SER A 456 -8.34 -19.32 -17.58
C SER A 456 -8.99 -18.35 -18.56
N HIS A 457 -10.07 -18.79 -19.18
CA HIS A 457 -10.87 -18.04 -20.13
C HIS A 457 -12.29 -17.90 -19.59
N SER A 458 -13.04 -16.99 -20.17
CA SER A 458 -14.40 -16.68 -19.80
C SER A 458 -15.28 -16.62 -21.04
N VAL A 459 -16.46 -17.23 -20.95
CA VAL A 459 -17.50 -17.18 -21.99
C VAL A 459 -18.85 -16.87 -21.38
N GLU A 460 -19.67 -16.13 -22.11
CA GLU A 460 -21.05 -15.87 -21.72
C GLU A 460 -22.00 -16.95 -22.26
N ILE A 461 -22.90 -17.45 -21.41
CA ILE A 461 -23.91 -18.45 -21.73
C ILE A 461 -25.32 -17.89 -21.47
N GLY A 462 -26.24 -18.17 -22.41
CA GLY A 462 -27.64 -17.79 -22.29
C GLY A 462 -28.48 -18.91 -21.66
N LEU A 463 -29.33 -18.55 -20.70
CA LEU A 463 -30.40 -19.38 -20.17
C LEU A 463 -31.76 -18.87 -20.66
N ASP A 464 -32.68 -19.81 -20.89
CA ASP A 464 -34.05 -19.48 -21.30
C ASP A 464 -34.76 -18.65 -20.22
N ALA A 465 -35.79 -17.94 -20.66
CA ALA A 465 -36.70 -17.23 -19.80
C ALA A 465 -37.37 -18.14 -18.75
N LEU A 466 -37.40 -17.67 -17.50
CA LEU A 466 -37.98 -18.39 -16.36
C LEU A 466 -39.15 -17.60 -15.73
N PRO A 467 -40.14 -18.28 -15.13
CA PRO A 467 -41.18 -17.63 -14.35
C PRO A 467 -40.69 -17.19 -12.96
N PHE A 468 -41.50 -16.43 -12.23
CA PHE A 468 -41.17 -15.95 -10.88
C PHE A 468 -40.73 -17.05 -9.92
N GLY A 469 -39.70 -16.78 -9.10
CA GLY A 469 -39.32 -17.54 -7.91
C GLY A 469 -37.83 -17.87 -7.82
N MET A 470 -37.50 -18.79 -6.92
CA MET A 470 -36.12 -19.14 -6.59
C MET A 470 -35.63 -20.36 -7.38
N TYR A 471 -34.37 -20.29 -7.83
CA TYR A 471 -33.74 -21.34 -8.63
C TYR A 471 -32.34 -21.65 -8.13
N ALA A 472 -31.87 -22.85 -8.47
CA ALA A 472 -30.46 -23.20 -8.36
C ALA A 472 -29.93 -23.68 -9.71
N VAL A 473 -28.72 -23.25 -10.07
CA VAL A 473 -27.95 -23.88 -11.16
C VAL A 473 -26.88 -24.73 -10.51
N VAL A 474 -26.84 -26.02 -10.85
CA VAL A 474 -25.73 -26.92 -10.54
C VAL A 474 -24.88 -27.07 -11.80
N VAL A 475 -23.58 -26.84 -11.67
CA VAL A 475 -22.59 -26.86 -12.74
C VAL A 475 -21.56 -27.94 -12.41
N SER A 476 -21.16 -28.72 -13.42
CA SER A 476 -20.26 -29.86 -13.22
C SER A 476 -19.39 -30.12 -14.45
N ASP A 477 -18.19 -30.65 -14.22
CA ASP A 477 -17.30 -31.16 -15.27
C ASP A 477 -17.69 -32.57 -15.76
N HIS A 478 -18.66 -33.21 -15.10
CA HIS A 478 -19.13 -34.55 -15.39
C HIS A 478 -20.66 -34.67 -15.30
N SER A 479 -21.24 -35.56 -16.10
CA SER A 479 -22.70 -35.78 -16.20
C SER A 479 -23.38 -36.32 -14.93
N SER A 480 -22.60 -36.78 -13.93
CA SER A 480 -23.11 -37.25 -12.63
C SER A 480 -23.25 -36.15 -11.57
N TYR A 481 -22.85 -34.91 -11.90
CA TYR A 481 -23.02 -33.74 -11.03
C TYR A 481 -22.39 -33.87 -9.64
N GLY A 482 -21.30 -34.63 -9.48
CA GLY A 482 -20.48 -34.60 -8.25
C GLY A 482 -19.94 -35.94 -7.74
N GLU A 483 -20.40 -37.08 -8.26
CA GLU A 483 -19.86 -38.41 -7.87
C GLU A 483 -18.50 -38.70 -8.53
N ALA A 484 -18.36 -38.33 -9.80
CA ALA A 484 -17.18 -38.64 -10.61
C ALA A 484 -16.25 -37.43 -10.83
N GLY A 485 -16.72 -36.19 -10.60
CA GLY A 485 -15.95 -34.97 -10.91
C GLY A 485 -16.30 -33.78 -10.01
N ASN A 486 -15.79 -32.61 -10.39
CA ASN A 486 -16.00 -31.35 -9.66
C ASN A 486 -17.37 -30.76 -9.98
N SER A 487 -18.09 -30.36 -8.94
CA SER A 487 -19.38 -29.72 -9.06
C SER A 487 -19.53 -28.54 -8.11
N GLY A 488 -20.31 -27.56 -8.54
CA GLY A 488 -20.70 -26.42 -7.73
C GLY A 488 -22.12 -25.99 -8.05
N TYR A 489 -22.63 -25.09 -7.24
CA TYR A 489 -23.99 -24.60 -7.36
C TYR A 489 -24.08 -23.11 -7.03
N LEU A 490 -25.11 -22.45 -7.53
CA LEU A 490 -25.49 -21.11 -7.09
C LEU A 490 -27.01 -21.01 -6.97
N PHE A 491 -27.48 -20.10 -6.11
CA PHE A 491 -28.89 -19.73 -5.99
C PHE A 491 -29.11 -18.36 -6.60
N PHE A 492 -30.19 -18.21 -7.36
CA PHE A 492 -30.60 -16.93 -7.92
C PHE A 492 -32.13 -16.83 -7.92
N HIS A 493 -32.63 -15.61 -8.05
CA HIS A 493 -34.06 -15.32 -8.08
C HIS A 493 -34.48 -14.80 -9.45
N VAL A 494 -35.75 -15.04 -9.77
CA VAL A 494 -36.44 -14.42 -10.89
C VAL A 494 -37.61 -13.64 -10.31
N SER A 495 -37.53 -12.31 -10.34
CA SER A 495 -38.46 -11.42 -9.62
C SER A 495 -38.51 -10.03 -10.26
N GLU A 496 -39.68 -9.40 -10.21
CA GLU A 496 -39.90 -7.99 -10.56
C GLU A 496 -39.70 -7.07 -9.34
N LEU A 497 -39.56 -7.58 -8.11
CA LEU A 497 -39.53 -6.77 -6.89
C LEU A 497 -38.15 -6.16 -6.60
N GLY A 498 -37.90 -4.91 -6.97
CA GLY A 498 -36.73 -4.14 -6.54
C GLY A 498 -36.88 -3.58 -5.13
N GLN A 499 -35.74 -3.37 -4.44
CA GLN A 499 -35.73 -2.67 -3.15
C GLN A 499 -34.52 -1.78 -2.96
N TRP A 500 -34.74 -0.63 -2.30
CA TRP A 500 -33.72 0.19 -1.68
C TRP A 500 -33.94 0.27 -0.19
N TYR A 501 -32.86 0.37 0.57
CA TYR A 501 -32.88 0.40 2.02
C TYR A 501 -32.26 1.70 2.55
N ARG A 502 -32.89 2.27 3.58
CA ARG A 502 -32.33 3.37 4.37
C ARG A 502 -32.70 3.21 5.84
N PRO A 503 -31.73 3.17 6.77
CA PRO A 503 -32.04 3.26 8.19
C PRO A 503 -32.51 4.69 8.52
N GLN A 504 -33.57 4.78 9.31
CA GLN A 504 -34.10 6.03 9.85
C GLN A 504 -33.68 6.20 11.32
N ALA A 505 -33.98 7.37 11.90
CA ALA A 505 -33.71 7.62 13.31
C ALA A 505 -34.46 6.64 14.22
N ASP A 506 -33.99 6.49 15.46
CA ASP A 506 -34.68 5.74 16.52
C ASP A 506 -35.05 4.29 16.16
N ALA A 507 -34.21 3.58 15.40
CA ALA A 507 -34.43 2.19 14.95
C ALA A 507 -35.62 1.98 13.99
N GLN A 508 -36.15 3.06 13.39
CA GLN A 508 -37.10 2.96 12.29
C GLN A 508 -36.37 2.50 11.01
N GLN A 509 -37.00 1.59 10.27
CA GLN A 509 -36.50 1.04 9.01
C GLN A 509 -37.38 1.52 7.86
N GLU A 510 -36.77 1.91 6.74
CA GLU A 510 -37.47 2.30 5.53
C GLU A 510 -36.92 1.56 4.31
N PHE A 511 -37.81 0.96 3.55
CA PHE A 511 -37.53 0.33 2.28
C PHE A 511 -38.38 0.99 1.19
N ALA A 512 -37.77 1.37 0.08
CA ALA A 512 -38.51 1.72 -1.14
C ALA A 512 -38.62 0.46 -2.01
N VAL A 513 -39.86 0.02 -2.28
CA VAL A 513 -40.18 -1.16 -3.06
C VAL A 513 -40.79 -0.74 -4.39
N PHE A 514 -40.25 -1.27 -5.48
CA PHE A 514 -40.56 -0.83 -6.84
C PHE A 514 -40.38 -1.98 -7.83
N ASP A 515 -40.88 -1.82 -9.06
CA ASP A 515 -40.63 -2.72 -10.17
C ASP A 515 -39.18 -2.57 -10.66
N ARG A 516 -38.41 -3.64 -10.58
CA ARG A 516 -36.97 -3.71 -10.91
C ARG A 516 -36.67 -3.43 -12.39
N GLY A 517 -37.62 -3.69 -13.28
CA GLY A 517 -37.45 -3.49 -14.72
C GLY A 517 -37.71 -2.05 -15.16
N THR A 518 -38.63 -1.34 -14.49
CA THR A 518 -39.17 -0.05 -14.91
C THR A 518 -38.98 1.08 -13.88
N GLY A 519 -38.70 0.74 -12.62
CA GLY A 519 -38.55 1.67 -11.50
C GLY A 519 -39.87 2.16 -10.89
N GLN A 520 -41.03 1.63 -11.33
CA GLN A 520 -42.33 2.08 -10.82
C GLN A 520 -42.53 1.68 -9.35
N PRO A 521 -42.92 2.58 -8.43
CA PRO A 521 -43.19 2.22 -7.04
C PRO A 521 -44.36 1.23 -6.94
N LEU A 522 -44.23 0.21 -6.10
CA LEU A 522 -45.23 -0.86 -5.96
C LEU A 522 -45.96 -0.75 -4.62
N ALA A 523 -47.27 -0.53 -4.68
CA ALA A 523 -48.14 -0.47 -3.51
C ALA A 523 -48.65 -1.86 -3.09
N GLY A 524 -48.85 -2.06 -1.78
CA GLY A 524 -49.45 -3.28 -1.24
C GLY A 524 -48.55 -4.51 -1.21
N VAL A 525 -47.25 -4.38 -1.54
CA VAL A 525 -46.27 -5.46 -1.41
C VAL A 525 -46.11 -5.81 0.05
N THR A 526 -46.18 -7.11 0.38
CA THR A 526 -46.08 -7.60 1.75
C THR A 526 -44.62 -7.85 2.10
N GLY A 527 -44.11 -7.19 3.14
CA GLY A 527 -42.78 -7.44 3.70
C GLY A 527 -42.88 -8.21 5.02
N GLU A 528 -42.34 -9.42 5.03
CA GLU A 528 -42.22 -10.22 6.25
C GLU A 528 -40.84 -10.00 6.89
N VAL A 529 -40.84 -9.52 8.13
CA VAL A 529 -39.62 -9.17 8.86
C VAL A 529 -39.23 -10.32 9.79
N PHE A 530 -37.98 -10.74 9.73
CA PHE A 530 -37.42 -11.77 10.61
C PHE A 530 -36.28 -11.17 11.43
N VAL A 531 -36.27 -11.39 12.74
CA VAL A 531 -35.20 -10.93 13.65
C VAL A 531 -34.38 -12.11 14.14
N GLN A 532 -33.10 -11.87 14.38
CA GLN A 532 -32.20 -12.90 14.87
C GLN A 532 -32.35 -13.09 16.38
N THR A 533 -32.67 -14.30 16.83
CA THR A 533 -32.75 -14.66 18.25
C THR A 533 -31.75 -15.75 18.59
N TYR A 534 -31.14 -15.69 19.78
CA TYR A 534 -30.27 -16.77 20.24
C TYR A 534 -31.10 -17.94 20.77
N ASN A 535 -30.97 -19.11 20.17
CA ASN A 535 -31.56 -20.33 20.67
C ASN A 535 -30.58 -21.01 21.64
N SER A 536 -30.89 -20.93 22.94
CA SER A 536 -30.05 -21.50 24.01
C SER A 536 -29.98 -23.03 23.99
N VAL A 537 -31.00 -23.71 23.45
CA VAL A 537 -31.06 -25.17 23.38
C VAL A 537 -30.10 -25.71 22.31
N PHE A 538 -30.07 -25.07 21.14
CA PHE A 538 -29.19 -25.46 20.04
C PHE A 538 -27.88 -24.67 19.98
N ARG A 539 -27.64 -23.79 20.97
CA ARG A 539 -26.51 -22.86 21.05
C ARG A 539 -26.22 -22.09 19.75
N ARG A 540 -27.27 -21.78 18.98
CA ARG A 540 -27.17 -21.12 17.67
C ARG A 540 -28.20 -20.00 17.52
N TYR A 541 -27.90 -19.03 16.68
CA TYR A 541 -28.87 -18.00 16.32
C TYR A 541 -29.86 -18.53 15.28
N ASN A 542 -31.15 -18.25 15.46
CA ASN A 542 -32.22 -18.58 14.53
C ASN A 542 -33.00 -17.33 14.11
N TRP A 543 -33.52 -17.33 12.89
CA TRP A 543 -34.39 -16.27 12.39
C TRP A 543 -35.83 -16.55 12.83
N LYS A 544 -36.46 -15.58 13.50
CA LYS A 544 -37.86 -15.66 13.92
C LYS A 544 -38.63 -14.52 13.29
N LYS A 545 -39.79 -14.84 12.69
CA LYS A 545 -40.72 -13.84 12.16
C LYS A 545 -41.17 -12.90 13.28
N ASP A 546 -40.92 -11.61 13.12
CA ASP A 546 -41.28 -10.55 14.06
C ASP A 546 -42.60 -9.87 13.67
N GLY A 547 -42.77 -9.57 12.38
CA GLY A 547 -43.92 -8.82 11.89
C GLY A 547 -44.15 -8.94 10.38
N VAL A 548 -45.31 -8.41 9.94
CA VAL A 548 -45.69 -8.31 8.53
C VAL A 548 -46.16 -6.89 8.27
N HIS A 549 -45.59 -6.26 7.24
CA HIS A 549 -45.86 -4.88 6.85
C HIS A 549 -46.22 -4.81 5.37
N LYS A 550 -46.84 -3.70 4.94
CA LYS A 550 -47.16 -3.48 3.53
C LYS A 550 -46.57 -2.18 3.04
N SER A 551 -46.17 -2.13 1.76
CA SER A 551 -45.79 -0.88 1.12
C SER A 551 -47.01 0.03 0.93
N ASP A 552 -46.81 1.33 1.12
CA ASP A 552 -47.82 2.37 0.89
C ASP A 552 -48.04 2.63 -0.62
N GLU A 553 -48.97 3.55 -0.94
CA GLU A 553 -49.27 3.93 -2.34
C GLU A 553 -48.06 4.49 -3.11
N ARG A 554 -47.02 4.93 -2.38
CA ARG A 554 -45.78 5.47 -2.92
C ARG A 554 -44.65 4.43 -2.92
N GLY A 555 -44.94 3.17 -2.62
CA GLY A 555 -43.99 2.07 -2.60
C GLY A 555 -43.09 2.00 -1.36
N PHE A 556 -43.33 2.79 -0.31
CA PHE A 556 -42.50 2.73 0.89
C PHE A 556 -43.04 1.71 1.89
N LEU A 557 -42.17 0.82 2.37
CA LEU A 557 -42.41 -0.12 3.45
C LEU A 557 -41.63 0.34 4.68
N ARG A 558 -42.33 0.65 5.77
CA ARG A 558 -41.75 1.18 7.01
C ARG A 558 -42.16 0.34 8.20
N PHE A 559 -41.22 0.10 9.11
CA PHE A 559 -41.47 -0.59 10.37
C PHE A 559 -40.46 -0.18 11.44
N GLN A 560 -40.79 -0.48 12.68
CA GLN A 560 -40.02 -0.11 13.86
C GLN A 560 -39.47 -1.38 14.53
N LEU A 561 -38.15 -1.44 14.74
CA LEU A 561 -37.52 -2.55 15.47
C LEU A 561 -37.38 -2.24 16.96
N ARG A 562 -37.27 -3.28 17.78
CA ARG A 562 -36.99 -3.14 19.22
C ARG A 562 -35.49 -2.96 19.46
N GLU A 563 -35.12 -2.23 20.52
CA GLU A 563 -33.71 -1.91 20.84
C GLU A 563 -32.77 -3.13 20.99
N LYS A 564 -33.30 -4.31 21.34
CA LYS A 564 -32.52 -5.55 21.52
C LYS A 564 -32.29 -6.33 20.22
N GLU A 565 -33.01 -6.02 19.15
CA GLU A 565 -32.95 -6.73 17.87
C GLU A 565 -31.83 -6.15 17.03
N ARG A 566 -30.63 -6.72 17.15
CA ARG A 566 -29.42 -6.21 16.47
C ARG A 566 -29.37 -6.53 14.97
N GLN A 567 -30.07 -7.58 14.53
CA GLN A 567 -30.05 -8.07 13.15
C GLN A 567 -31.45 -8.46 12.69
N PHE A 568 -31.80 -8.11 11.45
CA PHE A 568 -33.07 -8.49 10.82
C PHE A 568 -32.90 -8.86 9.34
N LYS A 569 -33.87 -9.58 8.79
CA LYS A 569 -34.02 -9.93 7.37
C LYS A 569 -35.41 -9.52 6.88
N LEU A 570 -35.55 -9.36 5.56
CA LEU A 570 -36.80 -8.97 4.91
C LEU A 570 -37.10 -9.89 3.72
N LEU A 571 -38.28 -10.51 3.73
CA LEU A 571 -38.86 -11.23 2.60
C LEU A 571 -39.97 -10.38 1.98
N LEU A 572 -39.90 -10.09 0.68
CA LEU A 572 -40.94 -9.37 -0.05
C LEU A 572 -41.84 -10.34 -0.82
N VAL A 573 -43.15 -10.12 -0.77
CA VAL A 573 -44.17 -10.95 -1.44
C VAL A 573 -45.21 -10.09 -2.14
N ASN A 574 -45.43 -10.32 -3.42
CA ASN A 574 -46.48 -9.71 -4.22
C ASN A 574 -47.17 -10.76 -5.11
N GLY A 575 -48.31 -11.30 -4.65
CA GLY A 575 -49.00 -12.37 -5.35
C GLY A 575 -48.14 -13.64 -5.46
N ALA A 576 -47.76 -14.02 -6.68
CA ALA A 576 -46.90 -15.17 -6.95
C ALA A 576 -45.39 -14.83 -6.96
N ASP A 577 -45.03 -13.55 -6.93
CA ASP A 577 -43.64 -13.09 -6.86
C ASP A 577 -43.20 -13.01 -5.38
N SER A 578 -42.02 -13.58 -5.09
CA SER A 578 -41.43 -13.61 -3.76
C SER A 578 -39.92 -13.43 -3.86
N LEU A 579 -39.38 -12.49 -3.10
CA LEU A 579 -37.96 -12.17 -3.09
C LEU A 579 -37.39 -12.16 -1.67
N ASP A 580 -36.50 -13.10 -1.40
CA ASP A 580 -35.62 -13.13 -0.23
C ASP A 580 -34.18 -13.01 -0.71
N LEU A 581 -33.46 -11.96 -0.30
CA LEU A 581 -32.06 -11.77 -0.69
C LEU A 581 -31.07 -12.41 0.28
N ASP A 582 -31.55 -13.02 1.37
CA ASP A 582 -30.74 -13.57 2.46
C ASP A 582 -29.87 -12.50 3.18
N GLN A 583 -30.16 -11.22 2.93
CA GLN A 583 -29.41 -10.08 3.43
C GLN A 583 -29.77 -9.80 4.89
N SER A 584 -28.76 -9.84 5.78
CA SER A 584 -28.90 -9.40 7.17
C SER A 584 -28.62 -7.91 7.29
N TYR A 585 -29.53 -7.19 7.94
CA TYR A 585 -29.43 -5.77 8.21
C TYR A 585 -29.15 -5.54 9.70
N SER A 586 -28.18 -4.67 9.99
CA SER A 586 -27.85 -4.30 11.37
C SER A 586 -28.73 -3.15 11.85
N ASN A 587 -29.34 -3.32 13.02
CA ASN A 587 -30.06 -2.25 13.70
C ASN A 587 -29.08 -1.38 14.50
N TYR A 588 -28.65 -0.27 13.92
CA TYR A 588 -27.76 0.68 14.59
C TYR A 588 -28.55 1.66 15.45
N TYR A 589 -29.06 1.18 16.59
CA TYR A 589 -29.61 2.07 17.61
C TYR A 589 -28.49 2.76 18.38
N ARG A 590 -28.20 4.02 18.05
CA ARG A 590 -27.44 4.92 18.95
C ARG A 590 -28.40 5.95 19.52
N GLN A 591 -28.72 5.80 20.80
CA GLN A 591 -29.44 6.80 21.57
C GLN A 591 -28.51 8.00 21.83
N SER A 592 -28.28 8.82 20.80
CA SER A 592 -27.58 10.09 20.97
C SER A 592 -28.61 11.09 21.49
N THR A 593 -28.65 11.33 22.80
CA THR A 593 -29.42 12.48 23.30
C THR A 593 -28.74 13.73 22.74
N PRO A 594 -29.41 14.53 21.90
CA PRO A 594 -28.80 15.73 21.35
C PRO A 594 -28.50 16.68 22.51
N ARG A 595 -27.22 16.93 22.79
CA ARG A 595 -26.79 17.80 23.89
C ARG A 595 -26.03 18.99 23.34
N SER A 596 -26.29 20.16 23.89
CA SER A 596 -25.43 21.31 23.67
C SER A 596 -24.01 20.99 24.17
N THR A 597 -23.01 21.44 23.43
CA THR A 597 -21.61 21.24 23.77
C THR A 597 -20.94 22.59 23.91
N ARG A 598 -20.09 22.74 24.94
CA ARG A 598 -19.28 23.93 25.10
C ARG A 598 -17.91 23.72 24.50
N ILE A 599 -17.37 24.75 23.89
CA ILE A 599 -16.03 24.76 23.32
C ILE A 599 -15.35 26.09 23.65
N THR A 600 -14.04 26.04 23.84
CA THR A 600 -13.20 27.23 23.99
C THR A 600 -12.17 27.22 22.87
N HIS A 601 -12.26 28.19 21.95
CA HIS A 601 -11.26 28.39 20.92
C HIS A 601 -10.20 29.38 21.42
N PHE A 602 -8.94 28.97 21.43
CA PHE A 602 -7.83 29.82 21.90
C PHE A 602 -7.00 30.38 20.74
N PHE A 603 -6.59 31.64 20.92
CA PHE A 603 -5.66 32.39 20.10
C PHE A 603 -4.44 32.71 20.97
N LEU A 604 -3.25 32.45 20.44
CA LEU A 604 -1.97 32.77 21.09
C LEU A 604 -1.25 33.86 20.30
N ASP A 605 -0.44 34.69 20.97
CA ASP A 605 0.39 35.71 20.32
C ASP A 605 1.44 35.06 19.40
N ARG A 606 2.00 33.92 19.81
CA ARG A 606 2.94 33.11 19.03
C ARG A 606 2.84 31.63 19.38
N ALA A 607 3.47 30.77 18.58
CA ALA A 607 3.43 29.33 18.77
C ALA A 607 4.64 28.75 19.56
N ILE A 608 5.66 29.56 19.89
CA ILE A 608 6.86 29.12 20.62
C ILE A 608 7.35 30.16 21.65
N TYR A 609 7.72 29.70 22.85
CA TYR A 609 8.17 30.53 23.98
C TYR A 609 9.45 29.96 24.59
N ARG A 610 10.23 30.82 25.25
CA ARG A 610 11.35 30.39 26.10
C ARG A 610 10.88 30.14 27.53
N PRO A 611 11.59 29.30 28.29
CA PRO A 611 11.37 29.16 29.73
C PRO A 611 11.29 30.53 30.43
N GLY A 612 10.28 30.73 31.29
CA GLY A 612 10.02 31.98 31.99
C GLY A 612 9.33 33.09 31.17
N GLN A 613 9.14 32.93 29.85
CA GLN A 613 8.39 33.92 29.05
C GLN A 613 6.89 33.87 29.35
N THR A 614 6.26 35.03 29.20
CA THR A 614 4.80 35.15 29.29
C THR A 614 4.13 34.63 28.02
N VAL A 615 3.25 33.65 28.18
CA VAL A 615 2.34 33.11 27.17
C VAL A 615 1.05 33.93 27.21
N TYR A 616 0.76 34.69 26.16
CA TYR A 616 -0.48 35.45 26.06
C TYR A 616 -1.53 34.62 25.33
N PHE A 617 -2.73 34.55 25.90
CA PHE A 617 -3.84 33.88 25.24
C PHE A 617 -5.11 34.73 25.28
N LYS A 618 -5.90 34.60 24.20
CA LYS A 618 -7.30 35.01 24.16
C LYS A 618 -8.14 33.78 23.86
N GLY A 619 -9.22 33.56 24.59
CA GLY A 619 -10.16 32.46 24.38
C GLY A 619 -11.54 32.99 24.05
N ILE A 620 -12.25 32.39 23.08
CA ILE A 620 -13.68 32.61 22.88
C ILE A 620 -14.46 31.36 23.28
N VAL A 621 -15.44 31.54 24.16
CA VAL A 621 -16.23 30.46 24.74
C VAL A 621 -17.58 30.43 24.05
N LEU A 622 -17.85 29.30 23.40
CA LEU A 622 -19.06 29.09 22.62
C LEU A 622 -19.82 27.88 23.17
N GLU A 623 -21.13 28.00 23.21
CA GLU A 623 -22.04 26.88 23.34
C GLU A 623 -22.61 26.57 21.96
N LYS A 624 -22.34 25.37 21.46
CA LYS A 624 -22.98 24.83 20.27
C LYS A 624 -24.24 24.11 20.68
N ASP A 625 -25.36 24.47 20.07
CA ASP A 625 -26.60 23.72 20.23
C ASP A 625 -26.49 22.32 19.59
N PRO A 626 -27.50 21.45 19.70
CA PRO A 626 -27.44 20.13 19.08
C PRO A 626 -27.37 20.11 17.55
N LYS A 627 -27.68 21.24 16.88
CA LYS A 627 -27.49 21.43 15.44
C LYS A 627 -26.09 21.98 15.09
N GLY A 628 -25.26 22.23 16.11
CA GLY A 628 -23.92 22.77 15.94
C GLY A 628 -23.87 24.29 15.81
N MET A 629 -25.00 25.00 15.97
CA MET A 629 -25.04 26.46 15.88
C MET A 629 -24.37 27.10 17.10
N PRO A 630 -23.39 27.99 16.92
CA PRO A 630 -22.65 28.58 18.02
C PRO A 630 -23.38 29.76 18.65
N ARG A 631 -23.32 29.86 19.98
CA ARG A 631 -23.75 31.02 20.77
C ARG A 631 -22.64 31.41 21.74
N ILE A 632 -22.34 32.71 21.86
CA ILE A 632 -21.38 33.21 22.85
C ILE A 632 -21.93 33.06 24.28
N LEU A 633 -21.04 32.83 25.24
CA LEU A 633 -21.37 32.77 26.67
C LEU A 633 -20.74 33.95 27.42
N PRO A 634 -21.44 35.08 27.60
CA PRO A 634 -20.96 36.19 28.43
C PRO A 634 -21.09 35.88 29.92
N ASP A 635 -20.28 36.55 30.76
CA ASP A 635 -20.28 36.45 32.23
C ASP A 635 -20.11 35.02 32.78
N GLN A 636 -19.53 34.13 31.98
CA GLN A 636 -19.28 32.72 32.31
C GLN A 636 -17.90 32.60 32.96
N LYS A 637 -17.86 31.95 34.14
CA LYS A 637 -16.58 31.54 34.76
C LYS A 637 -15.95 30.40 33.97
N VAL A 638 -14.68 30.54 33.65
CA VAL A 638 -13.87 29.59 32.87
C VAL A 638 -12.54 29.37 33.55
N THR A 639 -12.19 28.11 33.79
CA THR A 639 -10.87 27.73 34.29
C THR A 639 -10.01 27.28 33.12
N VAL A 640 -8.95 28.03 32.83
CA VAL A 640 -7.93 27.66 31.85
C VAL A 640 -6.79 26.99 32.60
N THR A 641 -6.39 25.80 32.15
CA THR A 641 -5.27 25.04 32.71
C THR A 641 -4.18 24.92 31.66
N PHE A 642 -2.96 25.29 32.05
CA PHE A 642 -1.75 25.08 31.28
C PHE A 642 -1.16 23.72 31.67
N LYS A 643 -0.94 22.85 30.68
CA LYS A 643 -0.37 21.52 30.85
C LYS A 643 0.95 21.34 30.11
N ASP A 644 1.88 20.63 30.74
CA ASP A 644 3.19 20.31 30.18
C ASP A 644 3.15 19.18 29.13
N VAL A 645 4.32 18.74 28.68
CA VAL A 645 4.52 17.66 27.69
C VAL A 645 3.93 16.33 28.15
N ASN A 646 3.86 16.08 29.46
CA ASN A 646 3.32 14.87 30.07
C ASN A 646 1.85 15.02 30.50
N TYR A 647 1.15 16.06 30.04
CA TYR A 647 -0.22 16.39 30.42
C TYR A 647 -0.42 16.74 31.91
N GLN A 648 0.66 17.08 32.63
CA GLN A 648 0.61 17.50 34.03
C GLN A 648 0.25 18.98 34.15
N GLU A 649 -0.50 19.36 35.17
CA GLU A 649 -0.89 20.75 35.45
C GLU A 649 0.34 21.58 35.85
N VAL A 650 0.68 22.60 35.05
CA VAL A 650 1.72 23.59 35.35
C VAL A 650 1.14 24.74 36.16
N ALA A 651 0.02 25.28 35.68
CA ALA A 651 -0.69 26.39 36.29
C ALA A 651 -2.16 26.40 35.84
N LYS A 652 -3.01 27.10 36.58
CA LYS A 652 -4.40 27.35 36.20
C LYS A 652 -4.86 28.73 36.60
N GLN A 653 -5.80 29.28 35.84
CA GLN A 653 -6.40 30.58 36.09
C GLN A 653 -7.91 30.52 35.85
N THR A 654 -8.70 31.05 36.78
CA THR A 654 -10.14 31.22 36.60
C THR A 654 -10.43 32.65 36.14
N LEU A 655 -11.04 32.76 34.96
CA LEU A 655 -11.39 34.01 34.29
C LEU A 655 -12.91 34.09 34.10
N THR A 656 -13.43 35.29 33.82
CA THR A 656 -14.85 35.49 33.48
C THR A 656 -14.94 36.08 32.09
N THR A 657 -15.80 35.51 31.23
CA THR A 657 -15.98 36.02 29.86
C THR A 657 -16.60 37.41 29.86
N ASN A 658 -16.15 38.26 28.93
CA ASN A 658 -16.72 39.58 28.72
C ASN A 658 -18.06 39.51 27.94
N ARG A 659 -18.63 40.67 27.59
CA ARG A 659 -19.88 40.78 26.83
C ARG A 659 -19.87 40.09 25.45
N TYR A 660 -18.70 39.77 24.90
CA TYR A 660 -18.50 39.08 23.62
C TYR A 660 -18.19 37.59 23.80
N GLY A 661 -18.23 37.07 25.04
CA GLY A 661 -17.93 35.67 25.34
C GLY A 661 -16.44 35.34 25.32
N THR A 662 -15.56 36.34 25.42
CA THR A 662 -14.11 36.12 25.39
C THR A 662 -13.44 36.31 26.74
N ILE A 663 -12.35 35.58 26.94
CA ILE A 663 -11.41 35.72 28.06
C ILE A 663 -10.03 36.07 27.51
N ALA A 664 -9.25 36.81 28.28
CA ALA A 664 -7.84 37.05 28.01
C ALA A 664 -7.05 36.83 29.29
N GLY A 665 -5.87 36.23 29.16
CA GLY A 665 -5.03 35.89 30.29
C GLY A 665 -3.59 35.63 29.88
N THR A 666 -2.78 35.33 30.88
CA THR A 666 -1.36 35.07 30.69
C THR A 666 -0.90 33.95 31.60
N PHE A 667 -0.05 33.08 31.09
CA PHE A 667 0.73 32.15 31.90
C PHE A 667 2.21 32.48 31.79
N THR A 668 3.00 32.09 32.78
CA THR A 668 4.46 32.08 32.65
C THR A 668 4.86 30.68 32.21
N ALA A 669 5.61 30.56 31.11
CA ALA A 669 6.20 29.31 30.67
C ALA A 669 7.10 28.75 31.80
N PRO A 670 7.04 27.45 32.11
CA PRO A 670 7.80 26.88 33.20
C PRO A 670 9.30 27.09 32.97
N SER A 671 10.00 27.52 34.02
CA SER A 671 11.46 27.76 33.99
C SER A 671 12.29 26.49 34.17
N SER A 672 11.65 25.37 34.52
CA SER A 672 12.27 24.06 34.77
C SER A 672 11.29 22.94 34.39
N GLY A 673 11.80 21.80 33.96
CA GLY A 673 10.99 20.65 33.51
C GLY A 673 11.35 20.25 32.08
N LEU A 674 10.56 19.35 31.49
CA LEU A 674 10.76 18.93 30.10
C LEU A 674 10.31 20.04 29.15
N LEU A 675 11.21 20.44 28.25
CA LEU A 675 10.91 21.29 27.10
C LEU A 675 10.12 20.50 26.05
N GLY A 676 9.40 21.19 25.18
CA GLY A 676 8.62 20.56 24.13
C GLY A 676 7.25 21.16 23.89
N GLN A 677 6.39 20.37 23.24
CA GLN A 677 5.01 20.73 22.94
C GLN A 677 4.13 20.66 24.20
N MET A 678 3.60 21.81 24.59
CA MET A 678 2.70 21.99 25.72
C MET A 678 1.34 22.51 25.24
N HIS A 679 0.34 22.61 26.13
CA HIS A 679 -1.01 23.01 25.70
C HIS A 679 -1.85 23.69 26.77
N LEU A 680 -2.80 24.51 26.31
CA LEU A 680 -3.89 25.05 27.12
C LEU A 680 -5.17 24.23 26.94
N VAL A 681 -5.88 24.00 28.04
CA VAL A 681 -7.23 23.43 28.08
C VAL A 681 -8.17 24.31 28.89
N SER A 682 -9.47 24.17 28.64
CA SER A 682 -10.53 24.88 29.36
C SER A 682 -11.45 23.88 30.06
N ASP A 683 -12.06 24.27 31.18
CA ASP A 683 -13.18 23.52 31.76
C ASP A 683 -14.48 23.66 30.94
N GLN A 684 -14.53 24.60 29.99
CA GLN A 684 -15.63 24.80 29.03
C GLN A 684 -15.35 24.11 27.68
N GLY A 685 -15.10 22.80 27.69
CA GLY A 685 -14.97 21.96 26.50
C GLY A 685 -13.61 21.30 26.31
N ASN A 686 -13.54 20.31 25.41
CA ASN A 686 -12.36 19.45 25.25
C ASN A 686 -11.35 19.94 24.18
N GLN A 687 -11.49 21.17 23.68
CA GLN A 687 -10.51 21.72 22.73
C GLN A 687 -9.19 22.05 23.44
N GLN A 688 -8.08 21.78 22.76
CA GLN A 688 -6.73 22.00 23.27
C GLN A 688 -5.99 22.91 22.29
N LYS A 689 -5.23 23.87 22.81
CA LYS A 689 -4.36 24.73 22.00
C LYS A 689 -2.90 24.46 22.34
N TYR A 690 -2.18 23.94 21.37
CA TYR A 690 -0.79 23.58 21.50
C TYR A 690 0.15 24.75 21.19
N PHE A 691 1.29 24.76 21.87
CA PHE A 691 2.43 25.65 21.62
C PHE A 691 3.72 24.98 22.15
N ARG A 692 4.88 25.48 21.77
CA ARG A 692 6.17 24.93 22.20
C ARG A 692 6.84 25.79 23.25
N VAL A 693 7.52 25.17 24.20
CA VAL A 693 8.43 25.84 25.13
C VAL A 693 9.81 25.25 24.94
N GLU A 694 10.75 26.05 24.44
CA GLU A 694 12.09 25.62 24.03
C GLU A 694 13.13 26.69 24.37
N GLU A 695 14.37 26.28 24.61
CA GLU A 695 15.50 27.20 24.65
C GLU A 695 15.96 27.50 23.22
N TYR A 696 15.71 28.72 22.75
CA TYR A 696 16.14 29.16 21.43
C TYR A 696 16.78 30.56 21.47
N LYS A 697 17.67 30.81 20.51
CA LYS A 697 18.15 32.15 20.15
C LYS A 697 17.35 32.59 18.93
N ARG A 698 16.94 33.87 18.88
CA ARG A 698 16.24 34.38 17.68
C ARG A 698 17.20 34.35 16.49
N PRO A 699 16.78 33.78 15.35
CA PRO A 699 17.50 33.85 14.10
C PRO A 699 17.84 35.30 13.76
N ARG A 700 19.09 35.54 13.39
CA ARG A 700 19.57 36.85 12.95
C ARG A 700 19.43 37.02 11.43
N PHE A 701 19.43 35.91 10.70
CA PHE A 701 19.30 35.88 9.26
C PHE A 701 18.38 34.75 8.80
N GLU A 702 17.80 34.93 7.63
CA GLU A 702 17.05 33.91 6.91
C GLU A 702 17.86 33.39 5.72
N VAL A 703 17.58 32.15 5.35
CA VAL A 703 18.08 31.53 4.13
C VAL A 703 16.85 31.29 3.26
N THR A 704 16.92 31.72 2.02
CA THR A 704 15.83 31.53 1.06
C THR A 704 16.40 31.10 -0.28
N PHE A 705 15.88 30.01 -0.83
CA PHE A 705 16.10 29.68 -2.23
C PHE A 705 15.28 30.56 -3.18
N GLU A 706 15.86 30.90 -4.33
CA GLU A 706 15.11 31.54 -5.41
C GLU A 706 14.23 30.50 -6.13
N PRO A 707 13.04 30.87 -6.64
CA PRO A 707 12.20 29.95 -7.41
C PRO A 707 12.94 29.45 -8.66
N VAL A 708 13.16 28.13 -8.74
CA VAL A 708 13.88 27.48 -9.84
C VAL A 708 13.18 27.74 -11.18
N GLN A 709 13.79 28.52 -12.08
CA GLN A 709 13.17 28.93 -13.35
C GLN A 709 13.53 27.97 -14.51
N GLY A 710 12.51 27.55 -15.27
CA GLY A 710 12.69 26.82 -16.55
C GLY A 710 12.51 25.31 -16.49
N SER A 711 12.61 24.67 -17.66
CA SER A 711 12.46 23.22 -17.87
C SER A 711 13.80 22.53 -17.94
N TYR A 712 13.95 21.44 -17.19
CA TYR A 712 15.18 20.65 -17.12
C TYR A 712 14.97 19.27 -17.71
N ARG A 713 15.95 18.81 -18.49
CA ARG A 713 15.99 17.44 -18.96
C ARG A 713 16.81 16.57 -18.01
N LEU A 714 16.40 15.32 -17.90
CA LEU A 714 17.21 14.30 -17.24
C LEU A 714 18.60 14.18 -17.90
N GLY A 715 19.64 14.25 -17.07
CA GLY A 715 21.04 14.21 -17.49
C GLY A 715 21.66 15.58 -17.80
N GLU A 716 20.91 16.68 -17.72
CA GLU A 716 21.47 18.04 -17.83
C GLU A 716 21.95 18.57 -16.48
N GLU A 717 22.86 19.56 -16.54
CA GLU A 717 23.34 20.30 -15.39
C GLU A 717 22.31 21.37 -14.99
N VAL A 718 22.00 21.42 -13.70
CA VAL A 718 21.03 22.30 -13.08
C VAL A 718 21.74 23.15 -12.04
N THR A 719 21.47 24.46 -12.07
CA THR A 719 21.98 25.40 -11.06
C THR A 719 20.79 25.97 -10.29
N VAL A 720 20.87 25.89 -8.97
CA VAL A 720 19.89 26.43 -8.02
C VAL A 720 20.57 27.52 -7.21
N THR A 721 19.95 28.70 -7.18
CA THR A 721 20.45 29.89 -6.47
C THR A 721 19.67 30.12 -5.19
N GLY A 722 20.36 30.58 -4.15
CA GLY A 722 19.77 31.00 -2.89
C GLY A 722 20.50 32.20 -2.32
N ALA A 723 19.92 32.80 -1.29
CA ALA A 723 20.50 33.94 -0.60
C ALA A 723 20.34 33.80 0.92
N ALA A 724 21.32 34.31 1.65
CA ALA A 724 21.29 34.48 3.09
C ALA A 724 21.27 35.97 3.44
N LYS A 725 20.20 36.41 4.11
CA LYS A 725 19.98 37.83 4.45
C LYS A 725 19.58 38.00 5.91
N GLY A 726 20.15 38.98 6.58
CA GLY A 726 19.73 39.39 7.92
C GLY A 726 18.27 39.82 7.92
N TYR A 727 17.53 39.56 9.00
CA TYR A 727 16.15 40.06 9.16
C TYR A 727 16.06 41.60 9.17
N ALA A 728 17.19 42.29 9.36
CA ALA A 728 17.32 43.74 9.22
C ALA A 728 17.59 44.21 7.78
N GLY A 729 17.78 43.28 6.84
CA GLY A 729 17.98 43.54 5.40
C GLY A 729 19.45 43.57 4.94
N ASP A 730 20.42 43.28 5.81
CA ASP A 730 21.85 43.16 5.49
C ASP A 730 22.18 41.82 4.82
N ASN A 731 23.24 41.77 4.00
CA ASN A 731 23.68 40.55 3.31
C ASN A 731 24.68 39.77 4.17
N ILE A 732 24.55 38.45 4.21
CA ILE A 732 25.46 37.58 4.97
C ILE A 732 26.62 37.12 4.06
N ASP A 733 27.73 37.86 4.08
CA ASP A 733 28.95 37.60 3.29
C ASP A 733 29.88 36.57 3.95
N GLY A 734 30.52 35.71 3.14
CA GLY A 734 31.53 34.74 3.58
C GLY A 734 31.01 33.65 4.52
N ALA A 735 29.70 33.38 4.55
CA ALA A 735 29.12 32.30 5.34
C ALA A 735 29.32 30.94 4.66
N LYS A 736 29.61 29.92 5.46
CA LYS A 736 29.85 28.56 4.97
C LYS A 736 28.52 27.88 4.66
N VAL A 737 28.33 27.45 3.42
CA VAL A 737 27.13 26.74 2.97
C VAL A 737 27.45 25.27 2.76
N GLN A 738 26.83 24.39 3.54
CA GLN A 738 26.89 22.95 3.34
C GLN A 738 25.62 22.52 2.62
N TYR A 739 25.73 21.84 1.49
CA TYR A 739 24.55 21.42 0.73
C TYR A 739 24.55 19.92 0.46
N ARG A 740 23.35 19.36 0.32
CA ARG A 740 23.11 17.99 -0.16
C ARG A 740 21.88 17.97 -1.07
N ILE A 741 21.87 17.07 -2.03
CA ILE A 741 20.82 16.97 -3.04
C ILE A 741 20.28 15.55 -3.03
N VAL A 742 18.97 15.39 -2.88
CA VAL A 742 18.31 14.08 -2.82
C VAL A 742 17.28 13.98 -3.93
N ARG A 743 17.32 12.88 -4.69
CA ARG A 743 16.32 12.54 -5.70
C ARG A 743 15.29 11.56 -5.17
N GLU A 744 14.02 11.81 -5.46
CA GLU A 744 12.90 10.90 -5.29
C GLU A 744 12.13 10.76 -6.62
N ALA A 745 11.65 9.56 -6.95
CA ALA A 745 10.79 9.37 -8.13
C ALA A 745 9.31 9.55 -7.77
N ARG A 746 8.58 10.23 -8.64
CA ARG A 746 7.13 10.35 -8.66
C ARG A 746 6.61 9.76 -9.96
N PHE A 747 5.47 9.10 -9.89
CA PHE A 747 4.82 8.50 -11.04
C PHE A 747 3.54 9.28 -11.35
N PRO A 748 3.24 9.55 -12.62
CA PRO A 748 1.98 10.19 -12.99
C PRO A 748 0.80 9.34 -12.52
N TRP A 749 -0.39 9.95 -12.43
CA TRP A 749 -1.61 9.21 -12.11
C TRP A 749 -1.84 8.14 -13.18
N LEU A 750 -1.59 6.88 -12.82
CA LEU A 750 -1.91 5.74 -13.66
C LEU A 750 -3.39 5.40 -13.43
N PRO A 751 -4.17 5.10 -14.48
CA PRO A 751 -5.58 4.76 -14.33
C PRO A 751 -5.80 3.57 -13.40
N TRP A 752 -6.99 3.45 -12.80
CA TRP A 752 -7.35 2.40 -11.85
C TRP A 752 -7.16 0.97 -12.40
N TRP A 753 -7.31 0.75 -13.71
CA TRP A 753 -7.02 -0.52 -14.36
C TRP A 753 -5.52 -0.86 -14.41
N TYR A 754 -4.64 0.14 -14.35
CA TYR A 754 -3.18 -0.04 -14.28
C TYR A 754 -2.74 -0.51 -12.89
N TRP A 755 -3.34 0.00 -11.81
CA TRP A 755 -3.03 -0.40 -10.42
C TRP A 755 -3.43 -1.84 -10.09
N ARG A 756 -4.42 -2.40 -10.81
CA ARG A 756 -4.79 -3.81 -10.69
C ARG A 756 -3.79 -4.73 -11.39
N ARG A 757 -2.96 -4.18 -12.29
CA ARG A 757 -2.14 -4.90 -13.29
C ARG A 757 -0.63 -4.89 -12.98
N TYR A 758 -0.11 -3.84 -12.34
CA TYR A 758 1.30 -3.73 -11.98
C TYR A 758 1.48 -3.21 -10.54
N PRO A 759 2.40 -3.79 -9.75
CA PRO A 759 2.77 -3.21 -8.46
C PRO A 759 3.33 -1.81 -8.67
N TYR A 760 2.98 -0.88 -7.76
CA TYR A 760 3.45 0.50 -7.82
C TYR A 760 4.98 0.51 -7.87
N PRO A 761 5.61 1.03 -8.94
CA PRO A 761 7.06 1.06 -9.05
C PRO A 761 7.64 1.85 -7.86
N SER A 762 8.57 1.24 -7.15
CA SER A 762 9.27 1.89 -6.04
C SER A 762 10.64 2.35 -6.52
N SER A 763 11.01 3.59 -6.17
CA SER A 763 12.35 4.13 -6.39
C SER A 763 12.83 4.68 -5.04
N PRO A 764 13.90 4.12 -4.45
CA PRO A 764 14.42 4.63 -3.19
C PRO A 764 15.02 6.03 -3.37
N SER A 765 15.06 6.81 -2.28
CA SER A 765 15.72 8.11 -2.26
C SER A 765 17.23 7.95 -2.51
N MET A 766 17.81 8.80 -3.34
CA MET A 766 19.24 8.76 -3.69
C MET A 766 19.88 10.14 -3.48
N GLU A 767 21.02 10.20 -2.80
CA GLU A 767 21.83 11.42 -2.73
C GLU A 767 22.55 11.62 -4.07
N ILE A 768 22.33 12.76 -4.74
CA ILE A 768 22.89 13.08 -6.06
C ILE A 768 24.21 13.83 -5.95
N ALA A 769 24.32 14.73 -4.98
CA ALA A 769 25.53 15.51 -4.73
C ALA A 769 25.54 16.05 -3.31
N ARG A 770 26.74 16.33 -2.80
CA ARG A 770 26.96 17.12 -1.57
C ARG A 770 28.24 17.91 -1.68
N GLY A 771 28.32 19.03 -0.97
CA GLY A 771 29.50 19.88 -1.02
C GLY A 771 29.47 21.01 0.00
N VAL A 772 30.51 21.83 -0.04
CA VAL A 772 30.66 23.04 0.78
C VAL A 772 31.05 24.19 -0.15
N LEU A 773 30.40 25.33 0.02
CA LEU A 773 30.68 26.59 -0.68
C LEU A 773 30.62 27.77 0.30
N GLU A 774 30.88 28.98 -0.16
CA GLU A 774 30.75 30.21 0.62
C GLU A 774 29.76 31.17 -0.05
N THR A 775 29.04 31.98 0.74
CA THR A 775 28.21 33.06 0.21
C THR A 775 29.06 34.21 -0.35
N ASP A 776 28.56 34.87 -1.39
CA ASP A 776 29.20 36.06 -1.96
C ASP A 776 28.89 37.36 -1.18
N ALA A 777 29.44 38.49 -1.63
CA ALA A 777 29.24 39.80 -1.01
C ALA A 777 27.77 40.30 -0.99
N ASN A 778 26.90 39.70 -1.81
CA ASN A 778 25.46 39.97 -1.81
C ASN A 778 24.67 38.94 -0.97
N GLY A 779 25.37 38.04 -0.26
CA GLY A 779 24.78 36.94 0.50
C GLY A 779 24.30 35.79 -0.40
N GLY A 780 24.62 35.80 -1.69
CA GLY A 780 24.16 34.82 -2.66
C GLY A 780 25.01 33.55 -2.68
N PHE A 781 24.40 32.43 -3.03
CA PHE A 781 25.09 31.16 -3.29
C PHE A 781 24.44 30.37 -4.44
N SER A 782 25.23 29.53 -5.11
CA SER A 782 24.79 28.73 -6.27
C SER A 782 25.23 27.28 -6.13
N VAL A 783 24.27 26.36 -6.17
CA VAL A 783 24.50 24.91 -6.15
C VAL A 783 24.27 24.34 -7.53
N THR A 784 25.27 23.67 -8.10
CA THR A 784 25.22 23.08 -9.45
C THR A 784 25.34 21.55 -9.39
N PHE A 785 24.46 20.84 -10.09
CA PHE A 785 24.43 19.37 -10.13
C PHE A 785 23.77 18.81 -11.39
N THR A 786 24.01 17.54 -11.71
CA THR A 786 23.38 16.86 -12.87
C THR A 786 22.12 16.10 -12.45
N ALA A 787 20.99 16.31 -13.14
CA ALA A 787 19.70 15.68 -12.83
C ALA A 787 19.62 14.21 -13.32
N HIS A 788 20.29 13.28 -12.62
CA HIS A 788 20.32 11.86 -13.00
C HIS A 788 19.04 11.08 -12.62
N PRO A 789 18.36 10.42 -13.58
CA PRO A 789 17.19 9.60 -13.28
C PRO A 789 17.55 8.30 -12.56
N ASP A 790 16.55 7.64 -11.98
CA ASP A 790 16.68 6.23 -11.60
C ASP A 790 16.59 5.35 -12.84
N ARG A 791 17.70 4.73 -13.21
CA ARG A 791 17.77 3.82 -14.38
C ARG A 791 17.16 2.44 -14.11
N SER A 792 16.85 2.10 -12.85
CA SER A 792 16.17 0.85 -12.51
C SER A 792 14.67 0.87 -12.83
N VAL A 793 14.10 2.05 -13.04
CA VAL A 793 12.69 2.27 -13.37
C VAL A 793 12.52 2.42 -14.89
N SER A 794 11.52 1.76 -15.47
CA SER A 794 11.24 1.87 -16.91
C SER A 794 10.82 3.29 -17.31
N LYS A 795 11.35 3.75 -18.45
CA LYS A 795 11.03 5.06 -19.06
C LYS A 795 9.58 5.11 -19.58
N ASP A 796 9.01 3.96 -19.92
CA ASP A 796 7.66 3.84 -20.47
C ASP A 796 6.58 4.23 -19.45
N LEU A 797 6.93 4.22 -18.16
CA LEU A 797 6.08 4.68 -17.06
C LEU A 797 6.03 6.22 -16.95
N LEU A 798 6.82 6.92 -17.77
CA LEU A 798 7.00 8.37 -17.74
C LEU A 798 7.24 8.91 -16.31
N PRO A 799 8.19 8.33 -15.53
CA PRO A 799 8.46 8.82 -14.18
C PRO A 799 8.98 10.26 -14.21
N GLU A 800 8.54 11.03 -13.23
CA GLU A 800 9.07 12.34 -12.89
C GLU A 800 10.02 12.19 -11.70
N PHE A 801 11.14 12.90 -11.69
CA PHE A 801 12.13 12.83 -10.61
C PHE A 801 12.24 14.18 -9.92
N ASN A 802 11.96 14.21 -8.62
CA ASN A 802 12.09 15.38 -7.77
C ASN A 802 13.48 15.39 -7.14
N TYR A 803 14.23 16.47 -7.34
CA TYR A 803 15.54 16.72 -6.75
C TYR A 803 15.40 17.81 -5.69
N THR A 804 15.50 17.43 -4.43
CA THR A 804 15.44 18.35 -3.28
C THR A 804 16.86 18.74 -2.88
N VAL A 805 17.18 20.02 -3.02
CA VAL A 805 18.42 20.64 -2.60
C VAL A 805 18.23 21.18 -1.18
N PHE A 806 18.99 20.66 -0.23
CA PHE A 806 19.08 21.16 1.14
C PHE A 806 20.36 21.99 1.28
N ALA A 807 20.28 23.13 1.94
CA ALA A 807 21.45 23.95 2.26
C ALA A 807 21.42 24.40 3.73
N ASP A 808 22.52 24.18 4.44
CA ASP A 808 22.79 24.62 5.80
C ASP A 808 23.88 25.71 5.76
N ILE A 809 23.52 26.95 6.10
CA ILE A 809 24.38 28.13 6.00
C ILE A 809 24.82 28.54 7.40
N THR A 810 26.12 28.51 7.68
CA THR A 810 26.73 28.90 8.96
C THR A 810 27.46 30.24 8.82
N ASP A 811 27.05 31.25 9.57
CA ASP A 811 27.69 32.57 9.58
C ASP A 811 29.04 32.59 10.34
N VAL A 812 29.73 33.73 10.31
CA VAL A 812 30.99 33.94 11.02
C VAL A 812 30.87 33.87 12.55
N THR A 813 29.65 33.98 13.09
CA THR A 813 29.38 33.85 14.53
C THR A 813 29.09 32.41 14.96
N GLY A 814 28.99 31.48 14.00
CA GLY A 814 28.65 30.07 14.21
C GLY A 814 27.15 29.79 14.25
N GLU A 815 26.30 30.75 13.87
CA GLU A 815 24.85 30.59 13.75
C GLU A 815 24.51 29.90 12.42
N THR A 816 23.73 28.82 12.45
CA THR A 816 23.40 28.01 11.26
C THR A 816 21.90 28.04 11.00
N HIS A 817 21.52 28.31 9.75
CA HIS A 817 20.15 28.21 9.25
C HIS A 817 20.07 27.35 8.01
N SER A 818 18.95 26.65 7.87
CA SER A 818 18.71 25.69 6.80
C SER A 818 17.50 26.11 5.98
N ASP A 819 17.57 25.87 4.68
CA ASP A 819 16.43 25.94 3.77
C ASP A 819 16.51 24.77 2.78
N GLN A 820 15.40 24.51 2.08
CA GLN A 820 15.36 23.53 1.01
C GLN A 820 14.50 24.02 -0.16
N THR A 821 14.87 23.58 -1.36
CA THR A 821 14.05 23.75 -2.56
C THR A 821 14.03 22.46 -3.35
N SER A 822 13.01 22.30 -4.19
CA SER A 822 12.86 21.11 -5.02
C SER A 822 12.63 21.51 -6.46
N LEU A 823 13.18 20.71 -7.38
CA LEU A 823 12.89 20.80 -8.80
C LEU A 823 12.56 19.42 -9.36
N SER A 824 11.68 19.38 -10.34
CA SER A 824 11.22 18.17 -11.00
C SER A 824 11.80 18.11 -12.42
N ALA A 825 12.33 16.95 -12.80
CA ALA A 825 12.75 16.65 -14.17
C ALA A 825 12.23 15.27 -14.59
N GLY A 826 11.80 15.13 -15.84
CA GLY A 826 11.21 13.89 -16.36
C GLY A 826 11.64 13.63 -17.80
N TYR A 827 11.18 12.52 -18.37
CA TYR A 827 11.40 12.21 -19.79
C TYR A 827 10.57 13.11 -20.72
N VAL A 828 9.47 13.67 -20.21
CA VAL A 828 8.63 14.68 -20.84
C VAL A 828 8.67 15.92 -19.95
N ALA A 829 9.13 17.05 -20.47
CA ALA A 829 9.34 18.26 -19.65
C ALA A 829 8.13 19.21 -19.59
N LEU A 830 7.04 18.88 -20.29
CA LEU A 830 5.85 19.72 -20.45
C LEU A 830 4.60 19.03 -19.90
N ARG A 831 3.83 19.73 -19.09
CA ARG A 831 2.46 19.38 -18.73
C ARG A 831 1.50 20.27 -19.51
N ALA A 832 0.70 19.65 -20.37
CA ALA A 832 -0.36 20.31 -21.13
C ALA A 832 -1.72 19.80 -20.65
N GLU A 833 -2.55 20.72 -20.15
CA GLU A 833 -3.89 20.43 -19.64
C GLU A 833 -4.94 21.27 -20.38
N LEU A 834 -6.09 20.64 -20.63
CA LEU A 834 -7.27 21.32 -21.14
C LEU A 834 -8.16 21.69 -19.95
N LYS A 835 -8.35 22.99 -19.71
CA LYS A 835 -9.23 23.51 -18.65
C LYS A 835 -10.66 23.62 -19.18
N VAL A 836 -11.26 22.47 -19.43
CA VAL A 836 -12.64 22.36 -19.92
C VAL A 836 -13.43 21.45 -18.97
N PRO A 837 -14.61 21.87 -18.48
CA PRO A 837 -15.51 20.99 -17.74
C PRO A 837 -15.87 19.74 -18.56
N SER A 838 -16.20 18.63 -17.91
CA SER A 838 -16.67 17.42 -18.60
C SER A 838 -18.03 17.61 -19.26
N GLU A 839 -18.85 18.55 -18.76
CA GLU A 839 -20.15 18.89 -19.33
C GLU A 839 -20.33 20.41 -19.37
N LEU A 840 -20.87 20.92 -20.48
CA LEU A 840 -21.04 22.36 -20.67
C LEU A 840 -22.14 22.68 -21.71
N GLU A 841 -22.76 23.84 -21.55
CA GLU A 841 -23.81 24.32 -22.46
C GLU A 841 -23.22 24.68 -23.83
N VAL A 842 -23.90 24.27 -24.91
CA VAL A 842 -23.52 24.56 -26.30
C VAL A 842 -23.28 26.06 -26.54
N GLY A 843 -24.15 26.93 -26.03
CA GLY A 843 -24.01 28.39 -26.18
C GLY A 843 -22.88 29.02 -25.36
N GLN A 844 -22.38 28.31 -24.35
CA GLN A 844 -21.27 28.76 -23.50
C GLN A 844 -19.92 28.22 -23.98
N PHE A 845 -19.91 27.18 -24.82
CA PHE A 845 -18.68 26.61 -25.38
C PHE A 845 -18.13 27.44 -26.54
N ASN A 846 -17.49 28.56 -26.19
CA ASN A 846 -16.93 29.49 -27.17
C ASN A 846 -15.40 29.48 -27.17
N SER A 847 -14.78 28.97 -26.09
CA SER A 847 -13.34 28.96 -25.95
C SER A 847 -12.84 27.76 -25.14
N ILE A 848 -11.57 27.41 -25.36
CA ILE A 848 -10.85 26.36 -24.65
C ILE A 848 -9.59 26.97 -24.05
N GLU A 849 -9.45 26.89 -22.73
CA GLU A 849 -8.22 27.29 -22.06
C GLU A 849 -7.24 26.10 -22.02
N ILE A 850 -6.02 26.33 -22.50
CA ILE A 850 -4.90 25.40 -22.44
C ILE A 850 -3.92 25.92 -21.39
N ALA A 851 -3.69 25.14 -20.35
CA ALA A 851 -2.64 25.39 -19.38
C ALA A 851 -1.39 24.58 -19.76
N THR A 852 -0.29 25.28 -20.03
CA THR A 852 1.02 24.67 -20.32
C THR A 852 2.01 25.07 -19.25
N THR A 853 2.48 24.11 -18.47
CA THR A 853 3.51 24.33 -17.46
C THR A 853 4.66 23.37 -17.62
N ASN A 854 5.83 23.76 -17.16
CA ASN A 854 6.89 22.81 -16.89
C ASN A 854 6.55 21.92 -15.68
N LEU A 855 7.45 20.98 -15.35
CA LEU A 855 7.29 20.10 -14.18
C LEU A 855 7.42 20.80 -12.82
N ASN A 856 7.87 22.07 -12.81
CA ASN A 856 8.01 22.93 -11.64
C ASN A 856 6.80 23.87 -11.44
N GLY A 857 5.74 23.71 -12.25
CA GLY A 857 4.51 24.50 -12.15
C GLY A 857 4.59 25.91 -12.73
N GLN A 858 5.68 26.26 -13.41
CA GLN A 858 5.81 27.54 -14.11
C GLN A 858 5.27 27.42 -15.53
N PHE A 859 4.67 28.49 -16.02
CA PHE A 859 4.19 28.59 -17.38
C PHE A 859 5.34 28.35 -18.38
N GLU A 860 5.16 27.40 -19.30
CA GLU A 860 6.08 27.16 -20.42
C GLU A 860 5.28 27.24 -21.73
N PRO A 861 5.67 28.11 -22.68
CA PRO A 861 4.94 28.24 -23.94
C PRO A 861 5.09 26.98 -24.78
N ALA A 862 3.99 26.54 -25.40
CA ALA A 862 3.96 25.43 -26.33
C ALA A 862 3.07 25.77 -27.53
N SER A 863 3.40 25.17 -28.67
CA SER A 863 2.60 25.29 -29.89
C SER A 863 2.30 23.91 -30.46
N GLY A 864 1.09 23.75 -30.97
CA GLY A 864 0.62 22.47 -31.48
C GLY A 864 -0.80 22.57 -32.00
N GLN A 865 -1.44 21.41 -32.14
CA GLN A 865 -2.78 21.31 -32.69
C GLN A 865 -3.76 20.77 -31.64
N LEU A 866 -4.93 21.39 -31.57
CA LEU A 866 -6.08 20.91 -30.84
C LEU A 866 -7.16 20.48 -31.84
N VAL A 867 -7.58 19.22 -31.78
CA VAL A 867 -8.63 18.68 -32.62
C VAL A 867 -9.90 18.46 -31.81
N LEU A 868 -11.00 19.06 -32.25
CA LEU A 868 -12.34 18.83 -31.72
C LEU A 868 -13.10 17.88 -32.64
N GLU A 869 -13.51 16.73 -32.12
CA GLU A 869 -14.22 15.68 -32.84
C GLU A 869 -15.57 15.41 -32.19
N GLN A 870 -16.64 15.34 -32.98
CA GLN A 870 -17.93 14.87 -32.52
C GLN A 870 -17.95 13.33 -32.59
N LEU A 871 -18.30 12.69 -31.49
CA LEU A 871 -18.39 11.23 -31.41
C LEU A 871 -19.81 10.77 -31.76
N LYS A 872 -19.92 9.58 -32.36
CA LYS A 872 -21.21 8.93 -32.56
C LYS A 872 -21.59 8.16 -31.30
N SER A 873 -22.50 8.70 -30.50
CA SER A 873 -23.03 8.01 -29.32
C SER A 873 -23.76 6.71 -29.71
N PRO A 874 -23.71 5.66 -28.86
CA PRO A 874 -24.43 4.41 -29.10
C PRO A 874 -25.94 4.64 -29.23
N GLU A 875 -26.63 3.93 -30.13
CA GLU A 875 -28.08 4.11 -30.36
C GLU A 875 -28.97 3.72 -29.16
N ARG A 876 -28.41 2.96 -28.22
CA ARG A 876 -29.09 2.44 -27.02
C ARG A 876 -28.18 2.61 -25.79
N PRO A 877 -28.75 2.77 -24.58
CA PRO A 877 -27.95 2.78 -23.36
C PRO A 877 -27.34 1.39 -23.13
N PHE A 878 -26.07 1.36 -22.75
CA PHE A 878 -25.39 0.17 -22.24
C PHE A 878 -25.37 0.19 -20.71
N LEU A 879 -25.58 -0.98 -20.12
CA LEU A 879 -25.55 -1.21 -18.68
C LEU A 879 -24.20 -1.79 -18.29
N ASN A 880 -23.70 -1.41 -17.11
CA ASN A 880 -22.54 -2.06 -16.53
C ASN A 880 -22.88 -3.51 -16.16
N ARG A 881 -21.97 -4.42 -16.49
CA ARG A 881 -22.00 -5.81 -16.01
C ARG A 881 -21.61 -5.87 -14.53
N PHE A 882 -21.99 -6.97 -13.88
CA PHE A 882 -21.51 -7.30 -12.53
C PHE A 882 -20.24 -8.17 -12.55
N TRP A 883 -19.73 -8.50 -13.74
CA TRP A 883 -18.51 -9.27 -14.00
C TRP A 883 -17.71 -8.62 -15.16
N GLU A 884 -16.47 -9.04 -15.35
CA GLU A 884 -15.58 -8.58 -16.42
C GLU A 884 -16.03 -9.10 -17.80
N LEU A 885 -15.71 -8.37 -18.87
CA LEU A 885 -16.08 -8.76 -20.24
C LEU A 885 -15.42 -10.10 -20.61
N PRO A 886 -16.15 -11.08 -21.18
CA PRO A 886 -15.53 -12.34 -21.57
C PRO A 886 -14.52 -12.16 -22.70
N ASP A 887 -13.41 -12.89 -22.64
CA ASP A 887 -12.36 -12.90 -23.65
C ASP A 887 -12.62 -13.92 -24.78
N GLN A 888 -13.59 -14.81 -24.58
CA GLN A 888 -14.07 -15.76 -25.58
C GLN A 888 -15.60 -15.64 -25.73
N HIS A 889 -16.12 -16.01 -26.91
CA HIS A 889 -17.56 -15.90 -27.18
C HIS A 889 -18.18 -17.24 -27.61
N LEU A 890 -19.28 -17.61 -26.96
CA LEU A 890 -20.14 -18.73 -27.37
C LEU A 890 -21.35 -18.28 -28.18
N LEU A 891 -21.88 -17.09 -27.89
CA LEU A 891 -22.99 -16.49 -28.61
C LEU A 891 -22.43 -15.65 -29.77
N SER A 892 -23.05 -15.74 -30.95
CA SER A 892 -22.75 -14.80 -32.03
C SER A 892 -23.13 -13.38 -31.59
N LYS A 893 -22.50 -12.36 -32.19
CA LYS A 893 -22.86 -10.97 -31.91
C LYS A 893 -24.35 -10.72 -32.16
N GLU A 894 -24.91 -11.24 -33.25
CA GLU A 894 -26.33 -11.09 -33.56
C GLU A 894 -27.24 -11.77 -32.54
N GLU A 895 -26.87 -12.96 -32.07
CA GLU A 895 -27.62 -13.69 -31.04
C GLU A 895 -27.59 -12.94 -29.70
N PHE A 896 -26.41 -12.47 -29.32
CA PHE A 896 -26.19 -11.69 -28.09
C PHE A 896 -26.97 -10.37 -28.13
N ASP A 897 -26.82 -9.59 -29.19
CA ASP A 897 -27.48 -8.28 -29.35
C ASP A 897 -29.01 -8.40 -29.33
N LYS A 898 -29.55 -9.53 -29.82
CA LYS A 898 -30.99 -9.81 -29.80
C LYS A 898 -31.48 -10.20 -28.40
N ALA A 899 -30.73 -10.99 -27.65
CA ALA A 899 -31.10 -11.47 -26.33
C ALA A 899 -30.85 -10.42 -25.22
N PHE A 900 -29.75 -9.68 -25.33
CA PHE A 900 -29.23 -8.75 -24.32
C PHE A 900 -28.92 -7.36 -24.94
N PRO A 901 -29.92 -6.66 -25.50
CA PRO A 901 -29.71 -5.44 -26.27
C PRO A 901 -29.14 -4.26 -25.49
N HIS A 902 -29.00 -4.34 -24.17
CA HIS A 902 -28.47 -3.26 -23.33
C HIS A 902 -27.13 -3.62 -22.67
N LEU A 903 -26.49 -4.72 -23.09
CA LEU A 903 -25.12 -5.06 -22.69
C LEU A 903 -24.22 -4.93 -23.93
N ALA A 904 -23.02 -4.38 -23.74
CA ALA A 904 -22.04 -4.24 -24.84
C ALA A 904 -21.44 -5.61 -25.16
N TYR A 905 -21.34 -6.03 -26.43
CA TYR A 905 -20.76 -7.33 -26.77
C TYR A 905 -19.24 -7.35 -26.54
N ALA A 906 -18.61 -6.22 -26.83
CA ALA A 906 -17.20 -5.93 -26.62
C ALA A 906 -17.08 -4.55 -25.94
N ASP A 907 -16.41 -3.60 -26.58
CA ASP A 907 -16.03 -2.30 -26.06
C ASP A 907 -16.93 -1.15 -26.54
N GLU A 908 -18.17 -1.44 -26.96
CA GLU A 908 -19.09 -0.43 -27.48
C GLU A 908 -19.53 0.63 -26.45
N ASP A 909 -19.35 0.35 -25.16
CA ASP A 909 -19.61 1.26 -24.04
C ASP A 909 -18.44 2.21 -23.73
N GLN A 910 -17.24 1.95 -24.27
CA GLN A 910 -16.04 2.75 -24.02
C GLN A 910 -15.96 3.97 -24.98
N GLN A 911 -16.05 5.18 -24.43
CA GLN A 911 -16.04 6.43 -25.21
C GLN A 911 -14.77 6.60 -26.07
N ASP A 912 -13.62 6.11 -25.60
CA ASP A 912 -12.35 6.15 -26.36
C ASP A 912 -12.45 5.44 -27.72
N ASN A 913 -13.30 4.41 -27.80
CA ASN A 913 -13.49 3.56 -28.97
C ASN A 913 -14.69 3.97 -29.84
N TRP A 914 -15.42 5.02 -29.44
CA TRP A 914 -16.54 5.52 -30.22
C TRP A 914 -16.07 6.11 -31.55
N PRO A 915 -16.73 5.76 -32.67
CA PRO A 915 -16.33 6.26 -33.96
C PRO A 915 -16.57 7.77 -34.06
N VAL A 916 -15.64 8.47 -34.70
CA VAL A 916 -15.76 9.91 -34.98
C VAL A 916 -16.87 10.11 -36.02
N ALA A 917 -17.96 10.77 -35.61
CA ALA A 917 -19.05 11.15 -36.50
C ALA A 917 -18.62 12.27 -37.44
N ARG A 918 -17.91 13.27 -36.89
CA ARG A 918 -17.43 14.44 -37.65
C ARG A 918 -16.23 15.06 -36.95
N LYS A 919 -15.14 15.32 -37.69
CA LYS A 919 -14.09 16.25 -37.25
C LYS A 919 -14.65 17.67 -37.35
N VAL A 920 -14.89 18.31 -36.21
CA VAL A 920 -15.58 19.62 -36.15
C VAL A 920 -14.63 20.74 -36.51
N GLN A 921 -13.45 20.74 -35.90
CA GLN A 921 -12.44 21.76 -36.11
C GLN A 921 -11.05 21.23 -35.74
N ALA A 922 -10.02 21.75 -36.39
CA ALA A 922 -8.64 21.64 -35.95
C ALA A 922 -8.09 23.05 -35.78
N LEU A 923 -7.57 23.35 -34.60
CA LEU A 923 -7.08 24.65 -34.19
C LEU A 923 -5.59 24.54 -33.92
N GLU A 924 -4.80 25.41 -34.54
CA GLU A 924 -3.41 25.62 -34.11
C GLU A 924 -3.43 26.52 -32.87
N PHE A 925 -2.60 26.20 -31.89
CA PHE A 925 -2.44 27.03 -30.70
C PHE A 925 -0.99 27.43 -30.49
N ASN A 926 -0.80 28.60 -29.88
CA ASN A 926 0.46 29.05 -29.32
C ASN A 926 0.19 29.71 -27.97
N THR A 927 0.50 29.01 -26.87
CA THR A 927 0.21 29.53 -25.53
C THR A 927 1.03 30.77 -25.17
N ALA A 928 2.14 31.05 -25.87
CA ALA A 928 2.87 32.31 -25.72
C ALA A 928 2.06 33.54 -26.16
N GLU A 929 1.17 33.36 -27.13
CA GLU A 929 0.32 34.43 -27.68
C GLU A 929 -1.02 34.51 -26.94
N ALA A 930 -1.65 33.36 -26.72
CA ALA A 930 -2.91 33.24 -26.00
C ALA A 930 -3.07 31.84 -25.37
N THR A 931 -3.38 31.80 -24.08
CA THR A 931 -3.74 30.56 -23.37
C THR A 931 -5.18 30.13 -23.59
N VAL A 932 -6.02 31.06 -24.08
CA VAL A 932 -7.44 30.82 -24.37
C VAL A 932 -7.65 30.82 -25.87
N LEU A 933 -7.97 29.65 -26.43
CA LEU A 933 -8.35 29.51 -27.83
C LEU A 933 -9.82 29.83 -28.01
N GLN A 934 -10.12 30.77 -28.90
CA GLN A 934 -11.47 30.99 -29.38
C GLN A 934 -11.81 29.93 -30.42
N LEU A 935 -12.97 29.30 -30.26
CA LEU A 935 -13.51 28.40 -31.29
C LEU A 935 -13.99 29.24 -32.47
N ASP A 936 -13.91 28.67 -33.69
CA ASP A 936 -14.55 29.33 -34.83
C ASP A 936 -16.06 29.33 -34.60
N ARG A 937 -16.80 30.23 -35.26
CA ARG A 937 -18.27 30.27 -35.22
C ARG A 937 -18.88 29.06 -35.95
N VAL A 938 -18.63 27.87 -35.43
CA VAL A 938 -19.16 26.60 -35.89
C VAL A 938 -20.42 26.32 -35.11
N LYS A 939 -21.50 25.97 -35.81
CA LYS A 939 -22.72 25.53 -35.14
C LYS A 939 -22.48 24.16 -34.51
N LEU A 940 -22.22 24.15 -33.21
CA LEU A 940 -22.14 22.96 -32.38
C LEU A 940 -23.55 22.44 -32.08
N GLN A 941 -23.65 21.13 -31.87
CA GLN A 941 -24.90 20.46 -31.52
C GLN A 941 -24.72 19.78 -30.16
N PRO A 942 -25.80 19.58 -29.39
CA PRO A 942 -25.73 18.71 -28.22
C PRO A 942 -25.19 17.33 -28.59
N GLY A 943 -24.29 16.77 -27.78
CA GLY A 943 -23.62 15.51 -28.09
C GLY A 943 -22.33 15.27 -27.31
N ALA A 944 -21.77 14.08 -27.45
CA ALA A 944 -20.44 13.73 -26.96
C ALA A 944 -19.34 14.18 -27.94
N TYR A 945 -18.25 14.72 -27.41
CA TYR A 945 -17.10 15.22 -28.16
C TYR A 945 -15.78 14.73 -27.54
N ARG A 946 -14.76 14.63 -28.39
CA ARG A 946 -13.37 14.35 -28.01
C ARG A 946 -12.49 15.53 -28.39
N LEU A 947 -11.73 16.00 -27.41
CA LEU A 947 -10.64 16.96 -27.57
C LEU A 947 -9.32 16.20 -27.57
N THR A 948 -8.56 16.30 -28.66
CA THR A 948 -7.21 15.73 -28.77
C THR A 948 -6.21 16.86 -28.94
N LEU A 949 -5.39 17.08 -27.93
CA LEU A 949 -4.27 18.02 -27.96
C LEU A 949 -3.00 17.27 -28.33
N GLU A 950 -2.30 17.75 -29.34
CA GLU A 950 -0.99 17.25 -29.76
C GLU A 950 0.01 18.40 -29.75
N THR A 951 1.11 18.22 -29.04
CA THR A 951 2.18 19.20 -28.94
C THR A 951 3.52 18.50 -28.73
N LYS A 952 4.59 19.27 -28.58
CA LYS A 952 5.91 18.79 -28.18
C LYS A 952 6.41 19.59 -26.99
N ASP A 953 7.19 18.96 -26.14
CA ASP A 953 7.96 19.69 -25.14
C ASP A 953 9.10 20.49 -25.80
N LYS A 954 9.78 21.31 -25.00
CA LYS A 954 10.93 22.12 -25.44
C LYS A 954 12.08 21.29 -26.05
N PHE A 955 12.14 19.99 -25.75
CA PHE A 955 13.16 19.06 -26.23
C PHE A 955 12.71 18.24 -27.46
N GLY A 956 11.50 18.49 -27.97
CA GLY A 956 10.94 17.83 -29.15
C GLY A 956 10.23 16.50 -28.86
N THR A 957 10.07 16.11 -27.59
CA THR A 957 9.33 14.92 -27.18
C THR A 957 7.84 15.13 -27.39
N ALA A 958 7.16 14.17 -28.02
CA ALA A 958 5.73 14.28 -28.30
C ALA A 958 4.90 14.24 -27.00
N VAL A 959 3.90 15.12 -26.90
CA VAL A 959 2.93 15.18 -25.80
C VAL A 959 1.54 15.11 -26.40
N SER A 960 0.75 14.12 -26.01
CA SER A 960 -0.64 13.94 -26.46
C SER A 960 -1.58 13.84 -25.28
N LYS A 961 -2.67 14.60 -25.31
CA LYS A 961 -3.72 14.57 -24.29
C LYS A 961 -5.08 14.44 -24.95
N ARG A 962 -5.86 13.44 -24.53
CA ARG A 962 -7.27 13.27 -24.92
C ARG A 962 -8.19 13.57 -23.75
N GLN A 963 -9.29 14.25 -24.02
CA GLN A 963 -10.35 14.51 -23.05
C GLN A 963 -11.73 14.42 -23.73
N HIS A 964 -12.67 13.75 -23.08
CA HIS A 964 -14.06 13.69 -23.52
C HIS A 964 -14.88 14.77 -22.81
N ILE A 965 -15.78 15.39 -23.56
CA ILE A 965 -16.74 16.37 -23.04
C ILE A 965 -18.14 16.09 -23.61
N VAL A 966 -19.17 16.49 -22.90
CA VAL A 966 -20.56 16.46 -23.36
C VAL A 966 -21.07 17.89 -23.48
N LEU A 967 -21.58 18.24 -24.67
CA LEU A 967 -22.26 19.51 -24.89
C LEU A 967 -23.76 19.30 -24.78
N TYR A 968 -24.46 20.14 -24.03
CA TYR A 968 -25.92 20.07 -23.87
C TYR A 968 -26.61 21.40 -24.20
N ASP A 969 -27.91 21.33 -24.50
CA ASP A 969 -28.78 22.50 -24.70
C ASP A 969 -29.74 22.59 -23.50
N PRO A 970 -29.68 23.65 -22.67
CA PRO A 970 -30.52 23.77 -21.48
C PRO A 970 -32.01 23.91 -21.80
N ASP A 971 -32.36 24.39 -22.99
CA ASP A 971 -33.74 24.51 -23.48
C ASP A 971 -34.09 23.38 -24.47
N GLY A 972 -33.13 22.47 -24.72
CA GLY A 972 -33.27 21.33 -25.60
C GLY A 972 -34.38 20.38 -25.15
N ALA A 973 -35.12 19.83 -26.11
CA ALA A 973 -36.16 18.85 -25.82
C ALA A 973 -35.63 17.42 -25.59
N THR A 974 -34.36 17.18 -25.88
CA THR A 974 -33.69 15.86 -25.87
C THR A 974 -32.37 15.92 -25.11
N PRO A 975 -32.00 14.88 -24.35
CA PRO A 975 -30.71 14.83 -23.67
C PRO A 975 -29.54 14.74 -24.68
N PRO A 976 -28.32 15.12 -24.27
CA PRO A 976 -27.15 15.17 -25.15
C PRO A 976 -26.52 13.79 -25.43
N THR A 977 -26.75 12.81 -24.57
CA THR A 977 -26.21 11.45 -24.68
C THR A 977 -27.33 10.42 -24.47
N ASN A 978 -27.06 9.16 -24.86
CA ASN A 978 -28.04 8.07 -24.83
C ASN A 978 -28.06 7.32 -23.48
N GLU A 979 -27.80 8.04 -22.39
CA GLU A 979 -27.89 7.53 -21.02
C GLU A 979 -29.34 7.24 -20.62
N LEU A 980 -29.52 6.40 -19.60
CA LEU A 980 -30.86 6.07 -19.10
C LEU A 980 -31.57 7.28 -18.49
N VAL A 981 -30.86 8.01 -17.63
CA VAL A 981 -31.26 9.31 -17.10
C VAL A 981 -30.03 10.20 -17.18
N TRP A 982 -30.13 11.28 -17.95
CA TRP A 982 -29.17 12.36 -17.94
C TRP A 982 -29.55 13.36 -16.86
N THR A 983 -28.57 13.76 -16.04
CA THR A 983 -28.73 14.68 -14.92
C THR A 983 -27.73 15.83 -15.07
N HIS A 984 -28.22 17.06 -15.04
CA HIS A 984 -27.37 18.25 -15.02
C HIS A 984 -27.82 19.25 -13.96
N TRP A 985 -26.88 19.87 -13.25
CA TRP A 985 -27.16 20.94 -12.31
C TRP A 985 -25.92 21.85 -12.10
N PRO A 986 -26.11 23.15 -11.81
CA PRO A 986 -25.00 24.10 -11.67
C PRO A 986 -24.14 23.79 -10.44
N GLN A 987 -22.82 23.73 -10.62
CA GLN A 987 -21.85 23.56 -9.53
C GLN A 987 -21.41 24.93 -9.00
N GLY A 988 -21.59 25.20 -7.71
CA GLY A 988 -21.11 26.42 -7.08
C GLY A 988 -21.74 26.63 -5.70
N PRO A 989 -21.19 27.56 -4.89
CA PRO A 989 -21.91 28.02 -3.72
C PRO A 989 -23.16 28.80 -4.16
N PHE A 990 -24.29 28.50 -3.53
CA PHE A 990 -25.54 29.22 -3.70
C PHE A 990 -25.79 30.12 -2.49
N GLU A 991 -26.29 31.32 -2.76
CA GLU A 991 -26.77 32.24 -1.74
C GLU A 991 -28.29 32.13 -1.55
N PRO A 992 -28.83 32.36 -0.34
CA PRO A 992 -30.26 32.51 -0.12
C PRO A 992 -30.89 33.53 -1.08
N GLY A 993 -32.02 33.17 -1.67
CA GLY A 993 -32.70 33.92 -2.74
C GLY A 993 -32.27 33.51 -4.16
N GLN A 994 -31.19 32.75 -4.33
CA GLN A 994 -30.86 32.09 -5.59
C GLN A 994 -31.60 30.75 -5.72
N ALA A 995 -31.55 30.16 -6.91
CA ALA A 995 -32.12 28.84 -7.16
C ALA A 995 -31.18 27.96 -7.99
N ALA A 996 -31.01 26.71 -7.57
CA ALA A 996 -30.39 25.68 -8.37
C ALA A 996 -31.43 25.10 -9.35
N ARG A 997 -31.09 25.06 -10.64
CA ARG A 997 -31.91 24.42 -11.68
C ARG A 997 -31.32 23.05 -12.00
N ILE A 998 -32.02 22.01 -11.57
CA ILE A 998 -31.66 20.61 -11.82
C ILE A 998 -32.45 20.14 -13.03
N GLN A 999 -31.76 19.70 -14.06
CA GLN A 999 -32.34 19.18 -15.30
C GLN A 999 -32.22 17.66 -15.32
N LEU A 1000 -33.33 16.98 -15.56
CA LEU A 1000 -33.40 15.52 -15.65
C LEU A 1000 -34.07 15.12 -16.95
N ALA A 1001 -33.53 14.15 -17.66
CA ALA A 1001 -34.13 13.66 -18.90
C ALA A 1001 -33.87 12.17 -19.10
N ALA A 1002 -34.87 11.45 -19.61
CA ALA A 1002 -34.73 10.05 -20.01
C ALA A 1002 -34.71 9.95 -21.54
N HIS A 1003 -33.79 9.15 -22.11
CA HIS A 1003 -33.63 9.03 -23.57
C HIS A 1003 -34.49 7.91 -24.19
N HIS A 1004 -34.63 6.77 -23.50
CA HIS A 1004 -35.12 5.53 -24.13
C HIS A 1004 -36.61 5.25 -23.89
N LYS A 1005 -37.15 5.52 -22.69
CA LYS A 1005 -38.57 5.32 -22.29
C LYS A 1005 -38.92 6.20 -21.09
N ASP A 1006 -40.21 6.26 -20.74
CA ASP A 1006 -40.68 6.87 -19.50
C ASP A 1006 -39.95 6.24 -18.30
N GLN A 1007 -39.10 7.01 -17.63
CA GLN A 1007 -38.34 6.55 -16.47
C GLN A 1007 -38.91 7.14 -15.19
N VAL A 1008 -39.17 6.29 -14.20
CA VAL A 1008 -39.59 6.76 -12.88
C VAL A 1008 -38.36 7.01 -12.00
N VAL A 1009 -38.31 8.18 -11.39
CA VAL A 1009 -37.22 8.66 -10.53
C VAL A 1009 -37.80 9.17 -9.21
N LEU A 1010 -37.17 8.78 -8.10
CA LEU A 1010 -37.38 9.37 -6.78
C LEU A 1010 -36.38 10.52 -6.60
N PHE A 1011 -36.89 11.74 -6.48
CA PHE A 1011 -36.11 12.93 -6.14
C PHE A 1011 -36.33 13.30 -4.68
N GLU A 1012 -35.26 13.38 -3.90
CA GLU A 1012 -35.33 13.80 -2.51
C GLU A 1012 -34.37 14.95 -2.20
N VAL A 1013 -34.74 15.80 -1.25
CA VAL A 1013 -33.87 16.88 -0.74
C VAL A 1013 -33.69 16.66 0.77
N GLU A 1014 -32.44 16.61 1.21
CA GLU A 1014 -32.04 16.50 2.61
C GLU A 1014 -31.49 17.83 3.12
N ARG A 1015 -31.97 18.23 4.29
CA ARG A 1015 -31.46 19.33 5.11
C ARG A 1015 -31.47 18.90 6.57
N ASP A 1016 -30.43 19.23 7.32
CA ASP A 1016 -30.30 18.85 8.74
C ASP A 1016 -30.52 17.34 9.00
N GLN A 1017 -30.05 16.47 8.09
CA GLN A 1017 -30.25 15.01 8.18
C GLN A 1017 -31.72 14.58 8.16
N GLN A 1018 -32.59 15.39 7.56
CA GLN A 1018 -34.02 15.12 7.36
C GLN A 1018 -34.39 15.34 5.89
N ILE A 1019 -35.22 14.43 5.36
CA ILE A 1019 -35.78 14.58 4.02
C ILE A 1019 -36.90 15.62 4.08
N ILE A 1020 -36.66 16.81 3.51
CA ILE A 1020 -37.62 17.93 3.50
C ILE A 1020 -38.52 17.90 2.25
N ARG A 1021 -38.11 17.17 1.21
CA ARG A 1021 -38.87 16.97 -0.02
C ARG A 1021 -38.61 15.56 -0.54
N SER A 1022 -39.66 14.89 -1.00
CA SER A 1022 -39.58 13.54 -1.57
C SER A 1022 -40.69 13.38 -2.61
N ASP A 1023 -40.30 13.28 -3.89
CA ASP A 1023 -41.22 13.23 -5.03
C ASP A 1023 -40.86 12.08 -5.97
N TRP A 1024 -41.86 11.24 -6.29
CA TRP A 1024 -41.75 10.33 -7.43
C TRP A 1024 -42.16 11.08 -8.71
N MET A 1025 -41.36 10.95 -9.76
CA MET A 1025 -41.63 11.58 -11.04
C MET A 1025 -41.36 10.66 -12.22
N SER A 1026 -42.18 10.77 -13.26
CA SER A 1026 -41.93 10.16 -14.55
C SER A 1026 -41.23 11.16 -15.47
N LEU A 1027 -40.14 10.73 -16.11
CA LEU A 1027 -39.33 11.48 -17.06
C LEU A 1027 -39.57 10.95 -18.47
N ARG A 1028 -40.08 11.81 -19.36
CA ARG A 1028 -40.24 11.52 -20.81
C ARG A 1028 -39.61 12.59 -21.70
N LYS A 1029 -39.47 13.79 -21.17
CA LYS A 1029 -38.81 14.95 -21.75
C LYS A 1029 -37.93 15.55 -20.67
N VAL A 1030 -37.05 16.48 -21.06
CA VAL A 1030 -36.31 17.31 -20.10
C VAL A 1030 -37.28 17.93 -19.10
N ARG A 1031 -37.06 17.64 -17.82
CA ARG A 1031 -37.80 18.21 -16.69
C ARG A 1031 -36.83 19.05 -15.88
N GLN A 1032 -37.25 20.28 -15.59
CA GLN A 1032 -36.49 21.19 -14.74
C GLN A 1032 -37.10 21.20 -13.34
N ILE A 1033 -36.25 21.03 -12.34
CA ILE A 1033 -36.58 21.14 -10.93
C ILE A 1033 -35.80 22.32 -10.37
N ALA A 1034 -36.51 23.32 -9.84
CA ALA A 1034 -35.87 24.40 -9.11
C ALA A 1034 -35.88 24.07 -7.61
N HIS A 1035 -34.74 24.27 -6.97
CA HIS A 1035 -34.65 24.40 -5.51
C HIS A 1035 -34.19 25.82 -5.21
N SER A 1036 -35.07 26.61 -4.57
CA SER A 1036 -34.74 27.98 -4.14
C SER A 1036 -34.17 27.91 -2.73
N PHE A 1037 -33.04 28.58 -2.52
CA PHE A 1037 -32.35 28.55 -1.23
C PHE A 1037 -32.91 29.60 -0.29
N GLU A 1038 -33.16 29.20 0.96
CA GLU A 1038 -33.57 30.05 2.07
C GLU A 1038 -32.42 30.22 3.07
N GLU A 1039 -32.54 31.15 4.01
CA GLU A 1039 -31.53 31.31 5.08
C GLU A 1039 -31.38 30.05 5.96
N ALA A 1040 -32.41 29.20 6.03
CA ALA A 1040 -32.36 27.92 6.73
C ALA A 1040 -31.48 26.87 6.02
N ASP A 1041 -31.12 27.08 4.75
CA ASP A 1041 -30.33 26.14 3.94
C ASP A 1041 -28.82 26.35 4.09
N ARG A 1042 -28.40 27.39 4.84
CA ARG A 1042 -27.01 27.66 5.20
C ARG A 1042 -26.42 26.43 5.91
N GLY A 1043 -25.20 26.05 5.51
CA GLY A 1043 -24.58 24.81 5.99
C GLY A 1043 -24.74 23.62 5.04
N ASN A 1044 -25.10 23.88 3.78
CA ASN A 1044 -25.30 22.94 2.67
C ASN A 1044 -26.63 22.17 2.71
N VAL A 1045 -27.10 21.83 1.52
CA VAL A 1045 -28.28 21.00 1.27
C VAL A 1045 -27.86 19.85 0.35
N HIS A 1046 -28.41 18.66 0.56
CA HIS A 1046 -28.16 17.52 -0.31
C HIS A 1046 -29.39 17.19 -1.13
N PHE A 1047 -29.22 16.69 -2.36
CA PHE A 1047 -30.30 16.08 -3.10
C PHE A 1047 -29.91 14.69 -3.58
N TYR A 1048 -30.92 13.83 -3.69
CA TYR A 1048 -30.79 12.44 -4.08
C TYR A 1048 -31.64 12.16 -5.32
N LEU A 1049 -31.07 11.39 -6.24
CA LEU A 1049 -31.80 10.79 -7.35
C LEU A 1049 -31.70 9.28 -7.20
N SER A 1050 -32.83 8.61 -7.13
CA SER A 1050 -32.89 7.15 -7.04
C SER A 1050 -33.83 6.62 -8.11
N TYR A 1051 -33.32 5.78 -9.00
CA TYR A 1051 -34.12 5.15 -10.05
C TYR A 1051 -33.60 3.76 -10.40
N ALA A 1052 -34.48 2.93 -10.94
CA ALA A 1052 -34.13 1.61 -11.42
C ALA A 1052 -34.71 1.37 -12.80
N ALA A 1053 -33.95 0.70 -13.65
CA ALA A 1053 -34.34 0.38 -15.01
C ALA A 1053 -33.56 -0.84 -15.48
N LEU A 1054 -34.20 -1.71 -16.25
CA LEU A 1054 -33.53 -2.83 -16.92
C LEU A 1054 -32.68 -3.69 -15.95
N ASN A 1055 -33.19 -3.95 -14.74
CA ASN A 1055 -32.48 -4.67 -13.69
C ASN A 1055 -31.18 -4.01 -13.19
N ARG A 1056 -31.10 -2.69 -13.28
CA ARG A 1056 -30.03 -1.88 -12.67
C ARG A 1056 -30.62 -0.83 -11.74
N SER A 1057 -29.83 -0.47 -10.74
CA SER A 1057 -30.17 0.55 -9.74
C SER A 1057 -29.16 1.68 -9.83
N PHE A 1058 -29.65 2.91 -9.82
CA PHE A 1058 -28.88 4.13 -9.93
C PHE A 1058 -29.23 5.03 -8.75
N LEU A 1059 -28.22 5.38 -7.96
CA LEU A 1059 -28.36 6.15 -6.72
C LEU A 1059 -27.32 7.28 -6.74
N GLU A 1060 -27.78 8.49 -7.01
CA GLU A 1060 -26.92 9.68 -7.02
C GLU A 1060 -27.13 10.49 -5.75
N ALA A 1061 -26.04 11.06 -5.24
CA ALA A 1061 -26.03 11.86 -4.05
C ALA A 1061 -25.16 13.11 -4.28
N ASN A 1062 -25.81 14.27 -4.28
CA ASN A 1062 -25.21 15.54 -4.67
C ASN A 1062 -25.31 16.55 -3.51
N THR A 1063 -24.30 17.42 -3.38
CA THR A 1063 -24.23 18.43 -2.31
C THR A 1063 -24.25 19.82 -2.92
N MET A 1064 -25.32 20.57 -2.66
CA MET A 1064 -25.45 21.98 -3.00
C MET A 1064 -24.83 22.81 -1.88
N GLN A 1065 -23.73 23.50 -2.18
CA GLN A 1065 -22.99 24.29 -1.19
C GLN A 1065 -23.75 25.58 -0.87
N VAL A 1066 -23.98 25.86 0.41
CA VAL A 1066 -24.64 27.10 0.86
C VAL A 1066 -23.81 27.66 2.01
N PRO A 1067 -22.80 28.50 1.72
CA PRO A 1067 -21.80 28.95 2.70
C PRO A 1067 -22.41 29.90 3.75
N TRP A 1068 -21.70 30.21 4.83
CA TRP A 1068 -22.14 31.17 5.86
C TRP A 1068 -21.64 32.60 5.60
N THR A 1069 -21.71 33.08 4.35
CA THR A 1069 -21.22 34.41 3.94
C THR A 1069 -21.94 35.55 4.67
N ASN A 1070 -23.18 35.34 5.12
CA ASN A 1070 -23.91 36.28 5.99
C ASN A 1070 -23.30 36.46 7.40
N LYS A 1071 -22.27 35.69 7.76
CA LYS A 1071 -21.51 35.79 9.01
C LYS A 1071 -20.07 36.27 8.80
N GLU A 1072 -19.65 36.46 7.56
CA GLU A 1072 -18.29 36.91 7.25
C GLU A 1072 -18.14 38.41 7.52
N LEU A 1073 -16.96 38.78 8.04
CA LEU A 1073 -16.57 40.16 8.24
C LEU A 1073 -15.49 40.52 7.24
N SER A 1074 -15.63 41.67 6.58
CA SER A 1074 -14.60 42.23 5.71
C SER A 1074 -13.74 43.21 6.50
N ILE A 1075 -12.41 43.08 6.37
CA ILE A 1075 -11.42 43.95 7.01
C ILE A 1075 -10.62 44.64 5.91
N GLU A 1076 -10.63 45.96 5.90
CA GLU A 1076 -9.85 46.80 4.98
C GLU A 1076 -8.89 47.70 5.77
N TYR A 1077 -7.67 47.87 5.29
CA TYR A 1077 -6.73 48.85 5.85
C TYR A 1077 -7.00 50.24 5.26
N GLY A 1078 -7.30 51.20 6.13
CA GLY A 1078 -7.34 52.63 5.78
C GLY A 1078 -5.94 53.25 5.75
N THR A 1079 -5.09 52.88 6.70
CA THR A 1079 -3.65 53.21 6.72
C THR A 1079 -2.85 51.97 7.12
N PHE A 1080 -1.81 51.65 6.35
CA PHE A 1080 -0.84 50.61 6.67
C PHE A 1080 0.51 50.97 6.07
N ARG A 1081 1.56 50.96 6.89
CA ARG A 1081 2.94 51.10 6.44
C ARG A 1081 3.67 49.79 6.71
N ASP A 1082 4.33 49.29 5.68
CA ASP A 1082 5.10 48.05 5.67
C ASP A 1082 6.53 48.22 6.20
N LYS A 1083 7.02 49.46 6.35
CA LYS A 1083 8.36 49.78 6.86
C LYS A 1083 8.30 50.86 7.93
N LEU A 1084 8.88 50.57 9.10
CA LEU A 1084 8.93 51.44 10.29
C LEU A 1084 10.34 51.50 10.86
N GLN A 1085 10.67 52.61 11.54
CA GLN A 1085 11.90 52.69 12.33
C GLN A 1085 11.70 52.05 13.72
N PRO A 1086 12.75 51.45 14.33
CA PRO A 1086 12.65 50.93 15.69
C PRO A 1086 12.18 51.99 16.69
N GLY A 1087 11.12 51.70 17.45
CA GLY A 1087 10.53 52.61 18.44
C GLY A 1087 9.66 53.73 17.85
N GLN A 1088 9.44 53.76 16.54
CA GLN A 1088 8.51 54.70 15.90
C GLN A 1088 7.07 54.43 16.35
N GLU A 1089 6.35 55.48 16.75
CA GLU A 1089 4.90 55.41 16.96
C GLU A 1089 4.19 55.32 15.60
N GLU A 1090 3.28 54.37 15.45
CA GLU A 1090 2.52 54.14 14.21
C GLU A 1090 1.03 53.92 14.54
N GLU A 1091 0.16 54.41 13.66
CA GLU A 1091 -1.28 54.25 13.75
C GLU A 1091 -1.83 53.49 12.54
N TRP A 1092 -2.46 52.34 12.80
CA TRP A 1092 -3.17 51.56 11.79
C TRP A 1092 -4.66 51.77 11.90
N VAL A 1093 -5.26 52.30 10.84
CA VAL A 1093 -6.71 52.47 10.74
C VAL A 1093 -7.29 51.27 10.01
N LEU A 1094 -8.19 50.55 10.68
CA LEU A 1094 -8.90 49.40 10.13
C LEU A 1094 -10.37 49.73 9.95
N LYS A 1095 -10.94 49.32 8.81
CA LYS A 1095 -12.36 49.41 8.53
C LYS A 1095 -12.95 48.01 8.50
N ILE A 1096 -13.78 47.71 9.50
CA ILE A 1096 -14.50 46.43 9.61
C ILE A 1096 -15.92 46.65 9.10
N LYS A 1097 -16.33 45.84 8.12
CA LYS A 1097 -17.68 45.89 7.54
C LYS A 1097 -18.36 44.54 7.71
N GLY A 1098 -19.65 44.59 7.98
CA GLY A 1098 -20.53 43.42 7.85
C GLY A 1098 -20.73 43.04 6.38
N PRO A 1099 -21.40 41.89 6.12
CA PRO A 1099 -21.67 41.40 4.76
C PRO A 1099 -22.43 42.40 3.88
N LYS A 1100 -23.18 43.35 4.46
CA LYS A 1100 -23.93 44.38 3.73
C LYS A 1100 -23.19 45.72 3.61
N GLY A 1101 -21.91 45.75 4.00
CA GLY A 1101 -21.10 46.98 4.03
C GLY A 1101 -21.41 47.90 5.21
N ASP A 1102 -22.26 47.45 6.14
CA ASP A 1102 -22.68 48.16 7.34
C ASP A 1102 -21.58 48.16 8.43
N GLN A 1103 -21.59 49.20 9.27
CA GLN A 1103 -20.72 49.25 10.43
C GLN A 1103 -21.23 48.27 11.49
N VAL A 1104 -20.38 47.32 11.86
CA VAL A 1104 -20.69 46.31 12.86
C VAL A 1104 -19.82 46.49 14.10
N ALA A 1105 -20.40 46.34 15.28
CA ALA A 1105 -19.65 46.30 16.53
C ALA A 1105 -18.97 44.93 16.66
N ALA A 1106 -17.67 44.87 16.41
CA ALA A 1106 -16.87 43.65 16.52
C ALA A 1106 -15.88 43.74 17.68
N GLU A 1107 -15.56 42.59 18.29
CA GLU A 1107 -14.36 42.48 19.12
C GLU A 1107 -13.19 42.05 18.23
N MET A 1108 -12.07 42.77 18.35
CA MET A 1108 -10.86 42.47 17.60
C MET A 1108 -9.79 41.86 18.52
N VAL A 1109 -8.96 41.01 17.95
CA VAL A 1109 -7.65 40.64 18.49
C VAL A 1109 -6.62 40.85 17.39
N ALA A 1110 -5.54 41.55 17.72
CA ALA A 1110 -4.38 41.73 16.85
C ALA A 1110 -3.21 40.97 17.46
N GLY A 1111 -2.47 40.23 16.64
CA GLY A 1111 -1.24 39.54 17.02
C GLY A 1111 -0.08 40.11 16.21
N MET A 1112 1.01 40.43 16.89
CA MET A 1112 2.27 40.84 16.26
C MET A 1112 3.38 40.15 17.03
N TYR A 1113 4.23 39.43 16.31
CA TYR A 1113 5.41 38.78 16.85
C TYR A 1113 6.53 38.83 15.81
N ASP A 1114 7.74 38.49 16.26
CA ASP A 1114 8.94 38.49 15.44
C ASP A 1114 8.85 37.35 14.40
N ALA A 1115 8.87 37.69 13.11
CA ALA A 1115 8.74 36.73 12.01
C ALA A 1115 9.83 35.63 12.04
N SER A 1116 10.98 35.92 12.67
CA SER A 1116 12.04 34.93 12.88
C SER A 1116 11.55 33.68 13.65
N LEU A 1117 10.45 33.78 14.40
CA LEU A 1117 9.91 32.65 15.17
C LEU A 1117 9.17 31.63 14.29
N ASP A 1118 8.72 32.01 13.10
CA ASP A 1118 8.02 31.11 12.19
C ASP A 1118 8.93 30.00 11.67
N GLN A 1119 10.24 30.24 11.65
CA GLN A 1119 11.25 29.20 11.34
C GLN A 1119 11.20 28.03 12.34
N PHE A 1120 10.80 28.27 13.60
CA PHE A 1120 10.68 27.22 14.61
C PHE A 1120 9.25 26.70 14.77
N ALA A 1121 8.28 27.61 14.76
CA ALA A 1121 6.87 27.29 14.91
C ALA A 1121 6.00 28.42 14.33
N ALA A 1122 5.45 28.20 13.14
CA ALA A 1122 4.52 29.13 12.51
C ALA A 1122 3.24 29.29 13.35
N ASN A 1123 2.83 30.54 13.60
CA ASN A 1123 1.56 30.82 14.27
C ASN A 1123 0.45 31.00 13.23
N SER A 1124 -0.64 30.24 13.37
CA SER A 1124 -1.83 30.39 12.53
C SER A 1124 -3.11 30.35 13.36
N TRP A 1125 -4.07 31.16 12.94
CA TRP A 1125 -5.41 31.21 13.53
C TRP A 1125 -6.42 30.66 12.52
N HIS A 1126 -6.97 29.48 12.81
CA HIS A 1126 -8.10 28.93 12.07
C HIS A 1126 -9.36 29.02 12.92
N PHE A 1127 -10.38 29.73 12.43
CA PHE A 1127 -11.61 29.99 13.17
C PHE A 1127 -12.85 29.76 12.29
N SER A 1128 -13.37 28.52 12.32
CA SER A 1128 -14.63 28.15 11.68
C SER A 1128 -15.57 27.53 12.73
N VAL A 1129 -16.72 28.18 12.97
CA VAL A 1129 -17.61 27.84 14.10
C VAL A 1129 -19.03 27.51 13.69
N PHE A 1130 -19.46 27.93 12.51
CA PHE A 1130 -20.79 27.62 11.97
C PHE A 1130 -20.82 26.22 11.36
N PRO A 1131 -21.93 25.47 11.50
CA PRO A 1131 -22.02 24.10 11.04
C PRO A 1131 -22.12 24.02 9.52
N THR A 1132 -21.36 23.12 8.89
CA THR A 1132 -21.50 22.73 7.49
C THR A 1132 -21.66 21.22 7.42
N ASP A 1133 -22.74 20.74 6.78
CA ASP A 1133 -22.94 19.31 6.56
C ASP A 1133 -22.35 18.90 5.21
N HIS A 1134 -21.41 17.96 5.26
CA HIS A 1134 -20.85 17.33 4.07
C HIS A 1134 -21.24 15.85 3.98
N TYR A 1135 -22.02 15.35 4.95
CA TYR A 1135 -22.37 13.94 5.05
C TYR A 1135 -23.76 13.67 4.49
N GLN A 1136 -23.82 12.93 3.39
CA GLN A 1136 -25.06 12.49 2.75
C GLN A 1136 -25.68 11.30 3.51
N ARG A 1137 -26.26 11.55 4.69
CA ARG A 1137 -26.66 10.49 5.63
C ARG A 1137 -27.96 9.81 5.27
N ARG A 1138 -28.86 10.45 4.51
CA ARG A 1138 -30.14 9.87 4.09
C ARG A 1138 -30.15 9.36 2.67
N LYS A 1139 -29.00 9.09 2.04
CA LYS A 1139 -29.00 8.39 0.75
C LYS A 1139 -29.56 6.96 0.88
N MET A 1140 -30.31 6.52 -0.11
CA MET A 1140 -30.77 5.14 -0.25
C MET A 1140 -29.58 4.19 -0.52
N GLN A 1141 -29.75 2.91 -0.24
CA GLN A 1141 -28.78 1.85 -0.55
C GLN A 1141 -29.44 0.79 -1.45
N ALA A 1142 -28.74 0.38 -2.51
CA ALA A 1142 -29.20 -0.66 -3.41
C ALA A 1142 -28.92 -2.04 -2.85
N ILE A 1143 -29.94 -2.91 -2.79
CA ILE A 1143 -29.79 -4.29 -2.31
C ILE A 1143 -30.25 -5.26 -3.42
N GLY A 1144 -29.45 -6.30 -3.68
CA GLY A 1144 -29.80 -7.32 -4.68
C GLY A 1144 -29.52 -6.91 -6.13
N TYR A 1145 -28.51 -6.06 -6.34
CA TYR A 1145 -27.99 -5.64 -7.65
C TYR A 1145 -26.51 -6.03 -7.73
N GLN A 1146 -26.24 -7.33 -7.81
CA GLN A 1146 -24.90 -7.92 -7.84
C GLN A 1146 -24.91 -9.28 -8.53
N ALA A 1147 -23.74 -9.78 -8.93
CA ALA A 1147 -23.57 -11.17 -9.30
C ALA A 1147 -23.46 -12.07 -8.07
N VAL A 1148 -23.91 -13.31 -8.19
CA VAL A 1148 -23.65 -14.38 -7.24
C VAL A 1148 -22.71 -15.39 -7.87
N ASN A 1149 -21.67 -15.71 -7.10
CA ASN A 1149 -20.67 -16.70 -7.48
C ASN A 1149 -21.16 -18.11 -7.15
N TRP A 1150 -20.78 -19.07 -7.98
CA TRP A 1150 -20.94 -20.47 -7.65
C TRP A 1150 -20.17 -20.84 -6.37
N GLN A 1151 -20.69 -21.84 -5.67
CA GLN A 1151 -20.08 -22.40 -4.48
C GLN A 1151 -19.73 -23.87 -4.73
N PRO A 1152 -18.52 -24.31 -4.34
CA PRO A 1152 -18.13 -25.69 -4.54
C PRO A 1152 -18.99 -26.63 -3.70
N LEU A 1153 -19.46 -27.71 -4.33
CA LEU A 1153 -20.28 -28.76 -3.72
C LEU A 1153 -19.46 -30.03 -3.51
N SER A 1154 -18.84 -30.51 -4.59
CA SER A 1154 -17.83 -31.57 -4.56
C SER A 1154 -16.57 -31.04 -5.24
N TRP A 1155 -15.48 -30.91 -4.47
CA TRP A 1155 -14.17 -30.59 -5.02
C TRP A 1155 -13.26 -31.77 -4.72
N LYS A 1156 -12.95 -32.58 -5.73
CA LYS A 1156 -11.85 -33.52 -5.60
C LYS A 1156 -10.60 -32.65 -5.63
N ARG A 1157 -9.97 -32.45 -4.45
CA ARG A 1157 -8.65 -31.82 -4.40
C ARG A 1157 -7.75 -32.63 -5.32
N GLU A 1158 -7.38 -32.05 -6.45
CA GLU A 1158 -6.24 -32.54 -7.19
C GLU A 1158 -5.08 -32.52 -6.21
N GLN A 1159 -4.49 -33.69 -5.95
CA GLN A 1159 -3.29 -33.79 -5.15
C GLN A 1159 -2.17 -33.19 -5.98
N TRP A 1160 -1.96 -31.89 -5.85
CA TRP A 1160 -0.86 -31.22 -6.52
C TRP A 1160 0.44 -31.82 -6.01
N ALA A 1161 1.33 -32.15 -6.95
CA ALA A 1161 2.71 -32.46 -6.62
C ALA A 1161 3.25 -31.24 -5.87
N PRO A 1162 3.63 -31.38 -4.59
CA PRO A 1162 4.17 -30.27 -3.85
C PRO A 1162 5.43 -29.79 -4.56
N LEU A 1163 5.62 -28.47 -4.60
CA LEU A 1163 6.93 -27.94 -4.95
C LEU A 1163 7.95 -28.55 -3.99
N VAL A 1164 9.01 -29.11 -4.53
CA VAL A 1164 10.12 -29.65 -3.75
C VAL A 1164 11.19 -28.57 -3.70
N PRO A 1165 11.30 -27.82 -2.59
CA PRO A 1165 12.35 -26.81 -2.47
C PRO A 1165 13.71 -27.50 -2.49
N GLN A 1166 14.69 -26.85 -3.13
CA GLN A 1166 16.08 -27.24 -2.97
C GLN A 1166 16.51 -26.89 -1.54
N GLU A 1167 16.74 -27.90 -0.71
CA GLU A 1167 17.30 -27.71 0.62
C GLU A 1167 18.81 -27.47 0.51
N TYR A 1168 19.31 -26.50 1.26
CA TYR A 1168 20.74 -26.20 1.39
C TYR A 1168 21.13 -26.32 2.88
N PRO A 1169 22.40 -26.64 3.18
CA PRO A 1169 22.89 -26.57 4.55
C PRO A 1169 22.78 -25.15 5.08
N GLU A 1170 22.00 -24.97 6.14
CA GLU A 1170 21.88 -23.71 6.87
C GLU A 1170 22.51 -23.84 8.25
N LEU A 1171 22.88 -22.70 8.84
CA LEU A 1171 23.36 -22.67 10.21
C LEU A 1171 22.19 -22.98 11.16
N ASN A 1172 22.40 -23.93 12.07
CA ASN A 1172 21.49 -24.14 13.18
C ASN A 1172 21.79 -23.14 14.30
N TRP A 1173 20.83 -22.25 14.58
CA TRP A 1173 20.95 -21.24 15.64
C TRP A 1173 20.65 -21.79 17.04
N PHE A 1174 20.20 -23.05 17.14
CA PHE A 1174 19.88 -23.74 18.40
C PHE A 1174 18.89 -23.02 19.32
N GLY A 1175 18.05 -22.12 18.77
CA GLY A 1175 17.10 -21.33 19.56
C GLY A 1175 17.69 -20.05 20.15
N LEU A 1176 18.88 -19.62 19.74
CA LEU A 1176 19.38 -18.26 19.98
C LEU A 1176 18.54 -17.27 19.18
N ASN A 1177 17.45 -16.77 19.79
CA ASN A 1177 16.54 -15.76 19.24
C ASN A 1177 16.18 -14.72 20.31
N TYR A 1178 15.90 -13.49 19.88
CA TYR A 1178 15.65 -12.32 20.74
C TYR A 1178 14.35 -12.41 21.57
N TYR A 1179 13.32 -13.09 21.06
CA TYR A 1179 12.10 -13.37 21.82
C TYR A 1179 12.20 -14.72 22.52
N GLY A 1180 12.52 -14.70 23.81
CA GLY A 1180 12.32 -15.86 24.68
C GLY A 1180 10.91 -16.44 24.50
N GLY A 1181 10.84 -17.71 24.11
CA GLY A 1181 9.73 -18.63 24.42
C GLY A 1181 8.26 -18.27 24.12
N GLY A 1182 7.94 -17.19 23.39
CA GLY A 1182 6.55 -16.71 23.24
C GLY A 1182 5.91 -16.83 21.86
N TYR A 1183 6.70 -16.84 20.78
CA TYR A 1183 6.18 -16.84 19.40
C TYR A 1183 6.66 -18.02 18.53
N ALA A 1184 7.39 -18.98 19.13
CA ALA A 1184 7.87 -20.18 18.42
C ALA A 1184 6.81 -21.29 18.25
N PHE A 1185 5.58 -21.10 18.75
CA PHE A 1185 4.51 -22.11 18.65
C PHE A 1185 3.78 -22.15 17.29
N TYR A 1186 4.10 -21.26 16.34
CA TYR A 1186 3.43 -21.21 15.03
C TYR A 1186 4.33 -21.39 13.80
N ALA A 1187 5.66 -21.51 13.96
CA ALA A 1187 6.57 -21.57 12.80
C ALA A 1187 7.20 -22.95 12.56
N ASN A 1188 7.06 -23.92 13.46
CA ASN A 1188 7.72 -25.24 13.35
C ASN A 1188 6.76 -26.43 13.31
N THR A 1189 5.65 -26.31 12.57
CA THR A 1189 4.88 -27.46 12.10
C THR A 1189 5.13 -27.71 10.62
N LYS A 1190 6.32 -28.24 10.30
CA LYS A 1190 6.46 -29.12 9.13
C LYS A 1190 6.33 -30.56 9.61
N GLY A 1191 5.18 -31.16 9.35
CA GLY A 1191 4.99 -32.60 9.31
C GLY A 1191 4.77 -33.32 10.65
N LEU A 1192 3.60 -33.12 11.27
CA LEU A 1192 3.00 -34.14 12.15
C LEU A 1192 1.48 -34.16 11.91
N THR A 1193 1.04 -35.16 11.17
CA THR A 1193 -0.37 -35.55 11.07
C THR A 1193 -0.86 -35.95 12.45
N LEU A 1194 -1.67 -35.11 13.08
CA LEU A 1194 -2.43 -35.47 14.28
C LEU A 1194 -3.60 -36.35 13.88
N THR A 1195 -3.42 -37.67 13.97
CA THR A 1195 -4.52 -38.60 14.14
C THR A 1195 -5.11 -38.39 15.52
N ALA A 1196 -6.36 -37.95 15.57
CA ALA A 1196 -7.12 -37.80 16.79
C ALA A 1196 -7.28 -39.15 17.51
N ALA A 1197 -6.88 -39.20 18.77
CA ALA A 1197 -7.35 -40.18 19.74
C ALA A 1197 -7.71 -39.42 21.03
N ALA A 1198 -8.98 -39.51 21.39
CA ALA A 1198 -9.56 -38.95 22.58
C ALA A 1198 -9.00 -39.61 23.85
N ALA A 1199 -8.78 -38.82 24.89
CA ALA A 1199 -8.84 -39.27 26.28
C ALA A 1199 -9.24 -38.09 27.16
N ASP A 1200 -10.37 -38.27 27.83
CA ASP A 1200 -10.96 -37.39 28.84
C ASP A 1200 -10.02 -37.17 30.03
N ALA A 1201 -9.97 -35.92 30.52
CA ALA A 1201 -9.68 -35.64 31.93
C ALA A 1201 -10.36 -34.32 32.33
N GLU A 1202 -11.28 -34.42 33.28
CA GLU A 1202 -12.05 -33.34 33.90
C GLU A 1202 -11.16 -32.28 34.57
N ALA A 1203 -11.47 -31.00 34.34
CA ALA A 1203 -11.17 -29.93 35.28
C ALA A 1203 -12.18 -28.78 35.14
N ALA A 1204 -12.79 -28.42 36.27
CA ALA A 1204 -13.80 -27.37 36.43
C ALA A 1204 -13.25 -25.94 36.23
N PRO A 1205 -14.11 -24.93 35.98
CA PRO A 1205 -13.68 -23.61 35.51
C PRO A 1205 -13.32 -22.66 36.64
N GLY A 1206 -12.09 -22.13 36.61
CA GLY A 1206 -11.65 -21.01 37.43
C GLY A 1206 -11.44 -19.75 36.57
N GLU A 1207 -12.18 -18.70 36.87
CA GLU A 1207 -12.06 -17.37 36.28
C GLU A 1207 -10.61 -16.84 36.35
N ARG A 1208 -10.10 -16.31 35.22
CA ARG A 1208 -8.91 -15.45 35.21
C ARG A 1208 -9.24 -14.11 34.57
N MET A 1209 -9.43 -13.12 35.44
CA MET A 1209 -9.33 -11.70 35.13
C MET A 1209 -7.89 -11.36 34.71
N ALA A 1210 -7.75 -10.56 33.66
CA ALA A 1210 -6.48 -9.94 33.31
C ALA A 1210 -6.10 -8.86 34.34
N LYS A 1211 -4.97 -9.04 35.02
CA LYS A 1211 -4.29 -8.01 35.81
C LYS A 1211 -3.05 -7.53 35.03
N ALA A 1212 -2.92 -6.22 34.92
CA ALA A 1212 -1.72 -5.52 34.47
C ALA A 1212 -0.52 -5.77 35.42
N PRO A 1213 0.74 -5.71 34.95
CA PRO A 1213 1.89 -5.67 35.84
C PRO A 1213 2.17 -4.23 36.30
N MET A 1214 2.24 -4.09 37.63
CA MET A 1214 2.77 -2.94 38.35
C MET A 1214 4.29 -2.83 38.17
N ARG A 1215 4.77 -1.58 38.15
CA ARG A 1215 6.18 -1.19 38.30
C ARG A 1215 6.69 -1.54 39.71
N GLU A 1216 7.92 -2.04 39.75
CA GLU A 1216 8.72 -2.31 40.95
C GLU A 1216 9.20 -1.01 41.61
N GLU A 1217 9.21 -0.99 42.94
CA GLU A 1217 9.69 0.08 43.82
C GLU A 1217 11.22 0.18 43.78
N ALA A 1218 11.75 1.39 43.58
CA ALA A 1218 13.15 1.70 43.76
C ALA A 1218 13.48 1.90 45.26
N ALA A 1219 14.54 1.23 45.71
CA ALA A 1219 15.10 1.29 47.05
C ALA A 1219 15.65 2.68 47.42
N ALA A 1220 15.51 3.04 48.69
CA ALA A 1220 15.93 4.30 49.29
C ALA A 1220 17.46 4.46 49.37
N ALA A 1221 17.95 5.66 49.05
CA ALA A 1221 19.33 6.11 49.29
C ALA A 1221 19.56 6.50 50.78
N PRO A 1222 20.81 6.42 51.30
CA PRO A 1222 21.13 6.73 52.69
C PRO A 1222 21.15 8.25 52.97
N PRO A 1223 21.07 8.70 54.24
CA PRO A 1223 20.86 10.10 54.57
C PRO A 1223 22.14 10.95 54.48
N ALA A 1224 21.97 12.24 54.20
CA ALA A 1224 23.03 13.26 54.21
C ALA A 1224 23.46 13.64 55.65
N PRO A 1225 24.72 14.08 55.86
CA PRO A 1225 25.20 14.56 57.15
C PRO A 1225 24.63 15.97 57.48
N PRO A 1226 24.59 16.36 58.78
CA PRO A 1226 23.90 17.58 59.22
C PRO A 1226 24.72 18.87 58.99
N PRO A 1227 24.06 20.04 58.94
CA PRO A 1227 24.73 21.35 58.87
C PRO A 1227 25.25 21.79 60.26
N PRO A 1228 26.31 22.62 60.34
CA PRO A 1228 26.76 23.19 61.62
C PRO A 1228 25.86 24.36 62.06
N PRO A 1229 25.80 24.66 63.37
CA PRO A 1229 24.73 25.45 63.98
C PRO A 1229 24.97 26.95 63.89
N ALA A 1230 23.90 27.74 63.79
CA ALA A 1230 23.88 29.15 64.18
C ALA A 1230 23.16 29.28 65.54
N PRO A 1231 23.68 30.09 66.48
CA PRO A 1231 23.24 30.10 67.87
C PRO A 1231 21.97 30.92 68.10
N ASP A 1232 21.25 30.45 69.12
CA ASP A 1232 20.04 30.98 69.76
C ASP A 1232 20.04 32.48 70.09
N SER A 1233 18.85 33.06 70.07
CA SER A 1233 18.23 33.72 71.24
C SER A 1233 16.78 34.04 70.88
N SER A 1234 15.83 33.25 71.37
CA SER A 1234 15.06 33.48 72.60
C SER A 1234 14.10 34.66 72.48
N GLU A 1235 12.80 34.36 72.38
CA GLU A 1235 11.81 34.57 73.45
C GLU A 1235 11.20 35.99 73.40
N ALA A 1236 9.91 36.22 73.58
CA ALA A 1236 8.78 35.38 73.93
C ALA A 1236 7.49 36.14 73.54
N GLU A 1237 6.48 35.37 73.12
CA GLU A 1237 5.03 35.40 73.40
C GLU A 1237 4.23 36.72 73.55
N PRO A 1238 2.88 36.70 73.34
CA PRO A 1238 1.96 35.55 73.23
C PRO A 1238 1.34 35.30 71.85
#